data_AF-A0A942S1K4-F1
#
_entry.id   AF-A0A942S1K4-F1
#
_cell.length_a   1.000
_cell.length_b   1.000
_cell.length_c   1.000
_cell.angle_alpha   90.00
_cell.angle_beta   90.00
_cell.angle_gamma   90.00
#
_symmetry.space_group_name_H-M   'P 1'
#
loop_
_entity.id
_entity.type
_entity.pdbx_description
1 polymer ?
#
loop_
_entity_poly.entity_id
_entity_poly.type
_entity_poly.pdbx_seq_one_letter_code
_entity_poly.pdbx_strand_id
1 'polypeptide(L)'
;MKIIKTILLMLAAALPLSPATAANLLNNGGFESPGTVTTYLFLSNNATSVIGWTAIDDGVGERPYLMNKNRPGGNYTSRVVEGIYAMAINQGSGIKTTFPVTAGVTYTLSFQARKGTTAGYTPLEISVAGFNTAFSNVSGSFQLLAYTFTASATNPAAELRFFNSAPTPDYKTYDIDAVVVEEGTGPSVPVNPFAGDPADAGDPAFSSSHFSGSQNCAMCHNGIVDNQSKDVSIVTDWSSTMMANSSRDPFWRAKVRSEMARHPELQGVINDKCSKCHAPMANAQAKKDNTIASQTIFDGGILDVGHAKHNAAMDGVSCTLCHQIPATPALGTLATMSGNYAINDTKTIYGPYGGPGDTALFTMPMVMHTGYTPTYGAHTKDSKLCASCHNLKTPYVDAAGNVLSTTPESEFPEQTPYMEWEQSSYVGQKSCQGCHMSRSDGVKISTMGMSGLRNNFAIHDLVGANKLMLDILNNNKAQLGVLSNNFPETIAKTDAMLKSAAVITVAEQRGTAGALDFTLQINSTTGHKLPTSYPSRRAILHVTVTDAQNRIVWESGKVNADGSVEGVDADDNGNTFEPHYDQITAEDQVQVYEAIMGNNEGEVTYTLLRGKEYLKDNRILPPGFDKAAAPADVRVVGAALSDSNFIGGGDQIGYRIGGLPAGDYTVKAELVYQTLSHAYAEDLFADTATPEVVDFKTMFDASTQKSTVIASAEFAGSVVAPPAPDTDGDGVADNLDNCKRVANANQRDTDGDGYGNICDADFNQNKVVDPTDLSKQKALLGKVSPNGHEDLNGNGIVDPTDLSIAKGYLGKMPGPSGVAP
;
A
#
# COMPACT_ATOMS: atom_id res chain seq x y z
N MET A 1 -9.32 32.18 -51.81
CA MET A 1 -8.79 31.22 -52.80
C MET A 1 -7.27 31.24 -52.67
N LYS A 2 -6.66 30.09 -52.31
CA LYS A 2 -5.22 29.84 -52.04
C LYS A 2 -4.58 30.66 -50.90
N ILE A 3 -4.38 30.00 -49.75
CA ILE A 3 -3.15 29.88 -48.93
C ILE A 3 -3.59 29.24 -47.59
N ILE A 4 -3.84 27.93 -47.60
CA ILE A 4 -3.87 27.06 -46.41
C ILE A 4 -3.41 25.68 -46.90
N LYS A 5 -2.11 25.44 -46.84
CA LYS A 5 -1.45 24.13 -46.85
C LYS A 5 0.03 24.43 -46.69
N THR A 6 0.58 24.03 -45.54
CA THR A 6 1.98 24.11 -45.05
C THR A 6 2.05 24.91 -43.75
N ILE A 7 1.67 24.26 -42.64
CA ILE A 7 2.10 24.41 -41.24
C ILE A 7 1.11 23.54 -40.44
N LEU A 8 1.35 22.23 -40.42
CA LEU A 8 0.97 21.29 -39.34
C LEU A 8 1.44 19.88 -39.72
N LEU A 9 2.76 19.70 -39.82
CA LEU A 9 3.38 18.37 -39.89
C LEU A 9 4.70 18.47 -39.14
N MET A 10 4.65 18.23 -37.82
CA MET A 10 5.74 17.88 -36.88
C MET A 10 5.34 18.32 -35.47
N LEU A 11 4.54 17.47 -34.79
CA LEU A 11 4.59 17.13 -33.36
C LEU A 11 3.31 16.34 -33.04
N ALA A 12 3.31 15.05 -33.38
CA ALA A 12 2.46 14.06 -32.75
C ALA A 12 3.41 12.93 -32.36
N ALA A 13 3.98 13.06 -31.16
CA ALA A 13 4.69 11.97 -30.51
C ALA A 13 3.70 10.81 -30.34
N ALA A 14 4.18 9.61 -30.62
CA ALA A 14 3.42 8.37 -30.61
C ALA A 14 2.69 8.15 -29.28
N LEU A 15 1.36 8.16 -29.33
CA LEU A 15 0.56 7.33 -28.43
C LEU A 15 0.72 5.88 -28.92
N PRO A 16 0.96 4.89 -28.05
CA PRO A 16 0.89 3.50 -28.48
C PRO A 16 -0.54 3.22 -28.95
N LEU A 17 -0.67 2.99 -30.26
CA LEU A 17 -1.84 2.32 -30.82
C LEU A 17 -1.99 0.99 -30.08
N SER A 18 -3.16 0.76 -29.48
CA SER A 18 -3.62 -0.55 -29.04
C SER A 18 -3.33 -1.59 -30.13
N PRO A 19 -2.73 -2.75 -29.83
CA PRO A 19 -2.47 -3.76 -30.84
C PRO A 19 -3.79 -4.20 -31.47
N ALA A 20 -3.84 -4.24 -32.80
CA ALA A 20 -4.95 -4.83 -33.52
C ALA A 20 -5.08 -6.30 -33.09
N THR A 21 -6.28 -6.73 -32.67
CA THR A 21 -6.59 -8.12 -32.34
C THR A 21 -6.27 -9.01 -33.55
N ALA A 22 -5.46 -10.05 -33.35
CA ALA A 22 -5.18 -11.04 -34.39
C ALA A 22 -6.47 -11.78 -34.79
N ALA A 23 -6.56 -12.25 -36.05
CA ALA A 23 -7.73 -12.97 -36.54
C ALA A 23 -7.76 -14.42 -36.03
N ASN A 24 -8.93 -14.90 -35.60
CA ASN A 24 -9.13 -16.29 -35.17
C ASN A 24 -8.72 -17.29 -36.28
N LEU A 25 -7.83 -18.23 -35.95
CA LEU A 25 -7.33 -19.27 -36.85
C LEU A 25 -8.34 -20.41 -37.08
N LEU A 26 -9.40 -20.50 -36.28
CA LEU A 26 -10.44 -21.51 -36.42
C LEU A 26 -11.53 -21.07 -37.40
N ASN A 27 -11.96 -22.00 -38.25
CA ASN A 27 -13.17 -21.81 -39.04
C ASN A 27 -14.41 -22.08 -38.17
N ASN A 28 -15.34 -21.10 -38.10
CA ASN A 28 -16.61 -21.22 -37.38
C ASN A 28 -16.45 -21.53 -35.87
N GLY A 29 -15.52 -20.85 -35.19
CA GLY A 29 -15.27 -21.01 -33.76
C GLY A 29 -16.44 -20.62 -32.83
N GLY A 30 -17.35 -19.75 -33.30
CA GLY A 30 -18.60 -19.42 -32.60
C GLY A 30 -19.80 -20.29 -32.99
N PHE A 31 -19.59 -21.35 -33.78
CA PHE A 31 -20.63 -22.31 -34.17
C PHE A 31 -21.88 -21.74 -34.88
N GLU A 32 -21.79 -20.53 -35.43
CA GLU A 32 -22.92 -19.82 -36.04
C GLU A 32 -23.36 -20.38 -37.41
N SER A 33 -22.54 -21.23 -38.03
CA SER A 33 -22.89 -21.97 -39.24
C SER A 33 -23.19 -23.44 -38.94
N PRO A 34 -24.29 -24.04 -39.45
CA PRO A 34 -25.02 -23.69 -40.68
C PRO A 34 -26.15 -22.65 -40.53
N GLY A 35 -26.39 -22.10 -39.34
CA GLY A 35 -27.32 -20.98 -39.13
C GLY A 35 -28.82 -21.33 -39.11
N THR A 36 -29.20 -22.59 -39.34
CA THR A 36 -30.60 -23.03 -39.56
C THR A 36 -31.17 -23.96 -38.48
N VAL A 37 -30.53 -24.09 -37.30
CA VAL A 37 -30.96 -25.03 -36.26
C VAL A 37 -32.04 -24.39 -35.37
N THR A 38 -33.24 -24.98 -35.34
CA THR A 38 -34.36 -24.44 -34.55
C THR A 38 -34.28 -24.76 -33.07
N THR A 39 -33.79 -25.95 -32.71
CA THR A 39 -33.67 -26.39 -31.30
C THR A 39 -32.36 -27.14 -31.05
N TYR A 40 -32.17 -28.28 -31.71
CA TYR A 40 -30.98 -29.12 -31.61
C TYR A 40 -30.63 -29.75 -32.96
N LEU A 41 -29.34 -29.95 -33.22
CA LEU A 41 -28.81 -30.75 -34.31
C LEU A 41 -27.81 -31.76 -33.74
N PHE A 42 -28.24 -33.01 -33.56
CA PHE A 42 -27.38 -34.10 -33.10
C PHE A 42 -26.42 -34.54 -34.19
N LEU A 43 -25.14 -34.70 -33.82
CA LEU A 43 -24.06 -35.01 -34.74
C LEU A 43 -23.66 -36.48 -34.59
N SER A 44 -23.73 -37.25 -35.67
CA SER A 44 -23.17 -38.61 -35.67
C SER A 44 -21.65 -38.56 -35.66
N ASN A 45 -20.99 -39.65 -35.25
CA ASN A 45 -19.55 -39.78 -35.34
C ASN A 45 -19.04 -39.45 -36.75
N ASN A 46 -17.97 -38.65 -36.85
CA ASN A 46 -17.40 -38.09 -38.07
C ASN A 46 -18.34 -37.17 -38.89
N ALA A 47 -19.44 -36.68 -38.32
CA ALA A 47 -20.27 -35.68 -38.98
C ALA A 47 -19.55 -34.32 -39.06
N THR A 48 -19.68 -33.67 -40.22
CA THR A 48 -19.10 -32.35 -40.52
C THR A 48 -20.18 -31.30 -40.80
N SER A 49 -21.41 -31.54 -40.34
CA SER A 49 -22.56 -30.65 -40.55
C SER A 49 -22.43 -29.30 -39.83
N VAL A 50 -21.54 -29.19 -38.85
CA VAL A 50 -21.04 -27.92 -38.31
C VAL A 50 -19.77 -27.58 -39.08
N ILE A 51 -19.83 -26.51 -39.88
CA ILE A 51 -18.70 -26.10 -40.73
C ILE A 51 -17.45 -25.94 -39.88
N GLY A 52 -16.32 -26.48 -40.32
CA GLY A 52 -15.04 -26.37 -39.61
C GLY A 52 -14.82 -27.37 -38.47
N TRP A 53 -15.82 -28.16 -38.10
CA TRP A 53 -15.74 -29.10 -36.97
C TRP A 53 -16.19 -30.51 -37.36
N THR A 54 -15.53 -31.51 -36.76
CA THR A 54 -15.88 -32.93 -36.90
C THR A 54 -16.31 -33.48 -35.55
N ALA A 55 -17.50 -34.08 -35.48
CA ALA A 55 -17.94 -34.79 -34.28
C ALA A 55 -17.16 -36.09 -34.09
N ILE A 56 -16.85 -36.42 -32.83
CA ILE A 56 -16.21 -37.68 -32.43
C ILE A 56 -17.02 -38.33 -31.32
N ASP A 57 -17.12 -39.65 -31.36
CA ASP A 57 -17.90 -40.47 -30.43
C ASP A 57 -17.15 -41.80 -30.25
N ASP A 58 -17.07 -42.30 -29.02
CA ASP A 58 -16.45 -43.58 -28.66
C ASP A 58 -17.28 -44.81 -29.11
N GLY A 59 -18.47 -44.57 -29.68
CA GLY A 59 -19.36 -45.61 -30.22
C GLY A 59 -20.31 -46.20 -29.19
N VAL A 60 -20.23 -45.75 -27.94
CA VAL A 60 -21.09 -46.15 -26.80
C VAL A 60 -21.72 -44.91 -26.13
N GLY A 61 -21.20 -43.71 -26.44
CA GLY A 61 -21.57 -42.40 -25.93
C GLY A 61 -22.89 -41.83 -26.45
N GLU A 62 -23.33 -40.76 -25.80
CA GLU A 62 -24.37 -39.89 -26.33
C GLU A 62 -23.76 -38.90 -27.34
N ARG A 63 -24.44 -38.69 -28.46
CA ARG A 63 -23.95 -37.82 -29.56
C ARG A 63 -23.82 -36.36 -29.11
N PRO A 64 -22.76 -35.64 -29.52
CA PRO A 64 -22.70 -34.20 -29.32
C PRO A 64 -23.73 -33.52 -30.21
N TYR A 65 -24.15 -32.31 -29.87
CA TYR A 65 -25.18 -31.60 -30.64
C TYR A 65 -24.98 -30.10 -30.66
N LEU A 66 -25.28 -29.49 -31.80
CA LEU A 66 -25.37 -28.04 -31.91
C LEU A 66 -26.74 -27.58 -31.38
N MET A 67 -26.74 -26.60 -30.50
CA MET A 67 -27.91 -26.15 -29.75
C MET A 67 -28.25 -24.70 -30.06
N ASN A 68 -29.54 -24.39 -30.28
CA ASN A 68 -30.02 -23.02 -30.35
C ASN A 68 -30.26 -22.47 -28.93
N LYS A 69 -29.54 -21.42 -28.56
CA LYS A 69 -29.61 -20.78 -27.23
C LYS A 69 -30.96 -20.09 -26.99
N ASN A 70 -31.66 -19.67 -28.05
CA ASN A 70 -32.93 -18.96 -27.99
C ASN A 70 -34.16 -19.88 -27.99
N ARG A 71 -33.99 -21.19 -27.75
CA ARG A 71 -35.12 -22.13 -27.75
C ARG A 71 -36.14 -21.82 -26.63
N PRO A 72 -37.43 -22.13 -26.83
CA PRO A 72 -38.44 -22.01 -25.76
C PRO A 72 -38.06 -22.81 -24.51
N GLY A 73 -38.09 -22.17 -23.34
CA GLY A 73 -37.74 -22.78 -22.05
C GLY A 73 -36.24 -22.87 -21.74
N GLY A 74 -35.37 -22.28 -22.56
CA GLY A 74 -33.94 -22.14 -22.25
C GLY A 74 -33.68 -21.03 -21.23
N ASN A 75 -33.22 -21.36 -20.03
CA ASN A 75 -32.72 -20.39 -19.05
C ASN A 75 -31.23 -20.13 -19.28
N TYR A 76 -30.90 -19.22 -20.20
CA TYR A 76 -29.55 -18.66 -20.35
C TYR A 76 -29.58 -17.21 -19.88
N THR A 77 -29.30 -16.96 -18.61
CA THR A 77 -29.22 -15.61 -18.06
C THR A 77 -27.97 -14.92 -18.62
N SER A 78 -28.18 -13.88 -19.43
CA SER A 78 -27.12 -13.17 -20.15
C SER A 78 -26.10 -12.54 -19.21
N ARG A 79 -24.86 -13.04 -19.20
CA ARG A 79 -23.67 -12.26 -18.83
C ARG A 79 -22.53 -12.48 -19.84
N VAL A 80 -22.90 -12.30 -21.11
CA VAL A 80 -22.12 -12.36 -22.37
C VAL A 80 -22.23 -13.69 -23.12
N VAL A 81 -23.03 -13.70 -24.20
CA VAL A 81 -22.94 -14.72 -25.26
C VAL A 81 -23.10 -14.02 -26.62
N GLU A 82 -22.06 -14.00 -27.45
CA GLU A 82 -22.20 -13.65 -28.86
C GLU A 82 -22.87 -14.82 -29.62
N GLY A 83 -23.63 -14.52 -30.67
CA GLY A 83 -24.21 -15.56 -31.53
C GLY A 83 -25.45 -16.30 -30.99
N ILE A 84 -26.03 -17.16 -31.82
CA ILE A 84 -27.28 -17.90 -31.61
C ILE A 84 -27.02 -19.35 -31.13
N TYR A 85 -25.87 -19.92 -31.43
CA TYR A 85 -25.61 -21.35 -31.24
C TYR A 85 -24.51 -21.62 -30.21
N ALA A 86 -24.55 -22.80 -29.59
CA ALA A 86 -23.47 -23.34 -28.76
C ALA A 86 -23.36 -24.85 -29.00
N MET A 87 -22.18 -25.42 -28.82
CA MET A 87 -21.97 -26.86 -28.95
C MET A 87 -22.12 -27.55 -27.59
N ALA A 88 -22.98 -28.55 -27.53
CA ALA A 88 -23.12 -29.43 -26.37
C ALA A 88 -22.29 -30.70 -26.57
N ILE A 89 -21.37 -30.96 -25.64
CA ILE A 89 -20.50 -32.14 -25.58
C ILE A 89 -21.06 -33.12 -24.56
N ASN A 90 -21.69 -34.15 -25.09
CA ASN A 90 -22.27 -35.24 -24.32
C ASN A 90 -21.21 -36.28 -23.95
N GLN A 91 -21.60 -37.20 -23.08
CA GLN A 91 -20.72 -38.25 -22.58
C GLN A 91 -20.29 -39.25 -23.65
N GLY A 92 -19.06 -39.74 -23.56
CA GLY A 92 -18.47 -40.61 -24.57
C GLY A 92 -18.25 -39.92 -25.92
N SER A 93 -18.42 -38.59 -26.00
CA SER A 93 -18.32 -37.87 -27.27
C SER A 93 -17.60 -36.52 -27.16
N GLY A 94 -17.43 -35.87 -28.31
CA GLY A 94 -16.62 -34.68 -28.46
C GLY A 94 -16.69 -34.06 -29.84
N ILE A 95 -15.89 -33.02 -30.03
CA ILE A 95 -15.66 -32.40 -31.33
C ILE A 95 -14.17 -32.17 -31.54
N LYS A 96 -13.76 -32.07 -32.80
CA LYS A 96 -12.40 -31.70 -33.17
C LYS A 96 -12.32 -30.85 -34.43
N THR A 97 -11.25 -30.09 -34.54
CA THR A 97 -10.93 -29.27 -35.71
C THR A 97 -9.41 -29.23 -35.93
N THR A 98 -8.99 -28.85 -37.13
CA THR A 98 -7.59 -28.64 -37.46
C THR A 98 -7.36 -27.22 -37.96
N PHE A 99 -6.23 -26.64 -37.59
CA PHE A 99 -5.86 -25.27 -37.97
C PHE A 99 -4.34 -25.18 -38.19
N PRO A 100 -3.88 -24.22 -39.03
CA PRO A 100 -2.46 -24.07 -39.32
C PRO A 100 -1.69 -23.55 -38.09
N VAL A 101 -0.47 -24.04 -37.90
CA VAL A 101 0.46 -23.56 -36.85
C VAL A 101 1.88 -23.46 -37.39
N THR A 102 2.66 -22.57 -36.78
CA THR A 102 4.07 -22.35 -37.07
C THR A 102 4.90 -22.97 -35.95
N ALA A 103 5.80 -23.88 -36.31
CA ALA A 103 6.75 -24.52 -35.39
C ALA A 103 7.49 -23.49 -34.51
N GLY A 104 7.48 -23.69 -33.18
CA GLY A 104 8.15 -22.82 -32.22
C GLY A 104 7.40 -21.53 -31.87
N VAL A 105 6.24 -21.25 -32.49
CA VAL A 105 5.38 -20.13 -32.15
C VAL A 105 4.44 -20.52 -31.00
N THR A 106 4.19 -19.57 -30.11
CA THR A 106 3.22 -19.71 -29.01
C THR A 106 1.86 -19.15 -29.44
N TYR A 107 0.83 -19.93 -29.15
CA TYR A 107 -0.57 -19.66 -29.48
C TYR A 107 -1.40 -19.60 -28.21
N THR A 108 -2.50 -18.86 -28.27
CA THR A 108 -3.53 -18.83 -27.23
C THR A 108 -4.79 -19.49 -27.76
N LEU A 109 -5.31 -20.50 -27.05
CA LEU A 109 -6.65 -21.07 -27.22
C LEU A 109 -7.57 -20.44 -26.18
N SER A 110 -8.68 -19.81 -26.58
CA SER A 110 -9.72 -19.36 -25.68
C SER A 110 -11.10 -19.87 -26.10
N PHE A 111 -12.00 -20.12 -25.16
CA PHE A 111 -13.38 -20.56 -25.41
C PHE A 111 -14.25 -20.35 -24.16
N GLN A 112 -15.55 -20.17 -24.34
CA GLN A 112 -16.50 -20.18 -23.24
C GLN A 112 -16.98 -21.60 -22.98
N ALA A 113 -17.10 -22.00 -21.71
CA ALA A 113 -17.69 -23.28 -21.32
C ALA A 113 -18.55 -23.19 -20.07
N ARG A 114 -19.53 -24.07 -19.96
CA ARG A 114 -20.28 -24.32 -18.72
C ARG A 114 -20.58 -25.79 -18.55
N LYS A 115 -20.90 -26.19 -17.32
CA LYS A 115 -21.52 -27.51 -17.05
C LYS A 115 -23.01 -27.36 -16.83
N GLY A 116 -23.76 -28.42 -17.13
CA GLY A 116 -25.15 -28.54 -16.68
C GLY A 116 -25.27 -28.57 -15.14
N THR A 117 -26.50 -28.50 -14.64
CA THR A 117 -26.79 -28.29 -13.21
C THR A 117 -26.67 -29.54 -12.32
N THR A 118 -26.23 -30.67 -12.88
CA THR A 118 -26.16 -31.96 -12.16
C THR A 118 -24.84 -32.08 -11.37
N ALA A 119 -24.82 -32.76 -10.21
CA ALA A 119 -23.58 -32.95 -9.44
C ALA A 119 -22.73 -34.12 -9.98
N GLY A 120 -21.39 -34.06 -9.82
CA GLY A 120 -20.48 -35.20 -10.04
C GLY A 120 -19.95 -35.39 -11.47
N TYR A 121 -19.56 -34.31 -12.15
CA TYR A 121 -19.02 -34.35 -13.52
C TYR A 121 -17.60 -34.93 -13.61
N THR A 122 -17.35 -35.73 -14.65
CA THR A 122 -15.98 -36.01 -15.13
C THR A 122 -15.42 -34.76 -15.82
N PRO A 123 -14.14 -34.41 -15.67
CA PRO A 123 -13.53 -33.28 -16.37
C PRO A 123 -13.69 -33.36 -17.90
N LEU A 124 -13.96 -32.24 -18.56
CA LEU A 124 -13.90 -32.16 -20.02
C LEU A 124 -12.44 -32.13 -20.45
N GLU A 125 -12.04 -33.08 -21.29
CA GLU A 125 -10.68 -33.21 -21.81
C GLU A 125 -10.47 -32.29 -23.03
N ILE A 126 -9.34 -31.60 -23.05
CA ILE A 126 -8.90 -30.74 -24.15
C ILE A 126 -7.52 -31.19 -24.57
N SER A 127 -7.34 -31.44 -25.86
CA SER A 127 -6.02 -31.68 -26.44
C SER A 127 -5.77 -30.76 -27.63
N VAL A 128 -4.64 -30.06 -27.65
CA VAL A 128 -4.21 -29.20 -28.75
C VAL A 128 -2.70 -29.26 -28.95
N ALA A 129 -2.23 -29.59 -30.16
CA ALA A 129 -0.80 -29.59 -30.50
C ALA A 129 0.13 -30.37 -29.53
N GLY A 130 -0.38 -31.39 -28.82
CA GLY A 130 0.35 -32.16 -27.80
C GLY A 130 0.21 -31.62 -26.37
N PHE A 131 -0.37 -30.43 -26.18
CA PHE A 131 -0.86 -29.95 -24.88
C PHE A 131 -2.15 -30.67 -24.53
N ASN A 132 -2.22 -31.26 -23.34
CA ASN A 132 -3.42 -31.91 -22.81
C ASN A 132 -3.77 -31.28 -21.47
N THR A 133 -5.04 -30.92 -21.29
CA THR A 133 -5.59 -30.43 -20.02
C THR A 133 -7.01 -30.95 -19.85
N ALA A 134 -7.54 -30.87 -18.64
CA ALA A 134 -8.93 -31.16 -18.37
C ALA A 134 -9.48 -30.20 -17.30
N PHE A 135 -10.75 -29.84 -17.39
CA PHE A 135 -11.37 -28.95 -16.40
C PHE A 135 -12.74 -29.49 -15.93
N SER A 136 -13.02 -29.32 -14.64
CA SER A 136 -14.28 -29.73 -13.98
C SER A 136 -14.94 -28.61 -13.16
N ASN A 137 -14.24 -27.49 -12.94
CA ASN A 137 -14.64 -26.37 -12.09
C ASN A 137 -15.28 -25.21 -12.87
N VAL A 138 -16.16 -25.50 -13.81
CA VAL A 138 -17.05 -24.48 -14.39
C VAL A 138 -18.36 -24.41 -13.61
N SER A 139 -18.93 -23.21 -13.46
CA SER A 139 -20.25 -23.01 -12.82
C SER A 139 -21.39 -23.43 -13.77
N GLY A 140 -22.65 -23.29 -13.34
CA GLY A 140 -23.82 -23.49 -14.21
C GLY A 140 -23.97 -22.41 -15.31
N SER A 141 -23.10 -21.39 -15.30
CA SER A 141 -23.04 -20.29 -16.27
C SER A 141 -21.79 -20.39 -17.14
N PHE A 142 -21.82 -19.80 -18.35
CA PHE A 142 -20.66 -19.76 -19.24
C PHE A 142 -19.51 -18.97 -18.60
N GLN A 143 -18.32 -19.57 -18.61
CA GLN A 143 -17.06 -18.98 -18.17
C GLN A 143 -16.07 -19.00 -19.33
N LEU A 144 -15.31 -17.92 -19.49
CA LEU A 144 -14.24 -17.85 -20.49
C LEU A 144 -13.00 -18.58 -19.95
N LEU A 145 -12.50 -19.53 -20.72
CA LEU A 145 -11.31 -20.33 -20.46
C LEU A 145 -10.26 -19.99 -21.51
N ALA A 146 -8.99 -19.89 -21.11
CA ALA A 146 -7.87 -19.63 -22.02
C ALA A 146 -6.62 -20.44 -21.63
N TYR A 147 -5.91 -20.95 -22.63
CA TYR A 147 -4.71 -21.77 -22.49
C TYR A 147 -3.65 -21.35 -23.52
N THR A 148 -2.38 -21.38 -23.14
CA THR A 148 -1.27 -21.16 -24.08
C THR A 148 -0.61 -22.48 -24.44
N PHE A 149 -0.23 -22.65 -25.71
CA PHE A 149 0.55 -23.80 -26.16
C PHE A 149 1.58 -23.37 -27.21
N THR A 150 2.73 -24.04 -27.24
CA THR A 150 3.76 -23.83 -28.27
C THR A 150 3.70 -24.97 -29.28
N ALA A 151 3.60 -24.64 -30.57
CA ALA A 151 3.54 -25.65 -31.61
C ALA A 151 4.89 -26.38 -31.73
N SER A 152 4.85 -27.71 -31.70
CA SER A 152 6.04 -28.57 -31.86
C SER A 152 6.72 -28.37 -33.22
N ALA A 153 8.04 -28.58 -33.27
CA ALA A 153 8.89 -28.34 -34.44
C ALA A 153 8.58 -29.21 -35.68
N THR A 154 7.62 -30.13 -35.60
CA THR A 154 7.44 -31.21 -36.59
C THR A 154 6.13 -31.20 -37.38
N ASN A 155 5.14 -30.35 -37.05
CA ASN A 155 3.81 -30.41 -37.69
C ASN A 155 3.29 -29.03 -38.15
N PRO A 156 2.93 -28.84 -39.45
CA PRO A 156 2.38 -27.58 -39.95
C PRO A 156 0.90 -27.32 -39.60
N ALA A 157 0.19 -28.28 -39.00
CA ALA A 157 -1.19 -28.11 -38.54
C ALA A 157 -1.43 -28.79 -37.19
N ALA A 158 -2.16 -28.12 -36.30
CA ALA A 158 -2.55 -28.66 -35.00
C ALA A 158 -4.00 -29.16 -35.03
N GLU A 159 -4.28 -30.28 -34.34
CA GLU A 159 -5.64 -30.72 -34.04
C GLU A 159 -6.02 -30.18 -32.66
N LEU A 160 -7.18 -29.52 -32.55
CA LEU A 160 -7.85 -29.17 -31.30
C LEU A 160 -9.03 -30.13 -31.11
N ARG A 161 -9.12 -30.72 -29.91
CA ARG A 161 -10.18 -31.67 -29.53
C ARG A 161 -10.76 -31.30 -28.17
N PHE A 162 -12.08 -31.33 -28.06
CA PHE A 162 -12.84 -31.35 -26.81
C PHE A 162 -13.52 -32.71 -26.68
N PHE A 163 -13.37 -33.39 -25.53
CA PHE A 163 -13.93 -34.72 -25.34
C PHE A 163 -14.40 -34.94 -23.90
N ASN A 164 -15.59 -35.49 -23.73
CA ASN A 164 -16.15 -35.83 -22.42
C ASN A 164 -16.11 -37.35 -22.24
N SER A 165 -15.16 -37.83 -21.43
CA SER A 165 -14.92 -39.27 -21.18
C SER A 165 -15.81 -39.87 -20.10
N ALA A 166 -16.85 -39.16 -19.64
CA ALA A 166 -17.79 -39.68 -18.64
C ALA A 166 -18.49 -40.98 -19.12
N PRO A 167 -18.72 -41.96 -18.22
CA PRO A 167 -19.39 -43.22 -18.57
C PRO A 167 -20.90 -43.03 -18.77
N THR A 168 -21.47 -43.68 -19.78
CA THR A 168 -22.92 -43.70 -20.02
C THR A 168 -23.66 -44.68 -19.10
N PRO A 169 -24.95 -44.45 -18.74
CA PRO A 169 -25.77 -43.28 -19.03
C PRO A 169 -25.79 -42.29 -17.85
N ASP A 170 -25.22 -41.12 -18.05
CA ASP A 170 -25.22 -40.04 -17.08
C ASP A 170 -25.52 -38.72 -17.84
N TYR A 171 -26.55 -37.98 -17.44
CA TYR A 171 -27.08 -36.88 -18.27
C TYR A 171 -26.25 -35.59 -18.11
N LYS A 172 -24.92 -35.71 -18.15
CA LYS A 172 -23.96 -34.66 -17.83
C LYS A 172 -23.28 -34.14 -19.09
N THR A 173 -23.72 -32.96 -19.50
CA THR A 173 -23.24 -32.26 -20.71
C THR A 173 -22.43 -31.03 -20.36
N TYR A 174 -21.38 -30.76 -21.14
CA TYR A 174 -20.69 -29.47 -21.19
C TYR A 174 -21.15 -28.69 -22.41
N ASP A 175 -21.46 -27.40 -22.24
CA ASP A 175 -21.72 -26.53 -23.38
C ASP A 175 -20.51 -25.65 -23.63
N ILE A 176 -20.08 -25.53 -24.88
CA ILE A 176 -18.94 -24.71 -25.31
C ILE A 176 -19.34 -23.74 -26.42
N ASP A 177 -18.71 -22.58 -26.43
CA ASP A 177 -18.97 -21.50 -27.40
C ASP A 177 -17.74 -20.58 -27.57
N ALA A 178 -17.76 -19.71 -28.58
CA ALA A 178 -16.75 -18.67 -28.81
C ALA A 178 -15.29 -19.17 -28.79
N VAL A 179 -15.01 -20.27 -29.50
CA VAL A 179 -13.67 -20.87 -29.56
C VAL A 179 -12.76 -20.04 -30.48
N VAL A 180 -11.63 -19.57 -29.96
CA VAL A 180 -10.64 -18.76 -30.64
C VAL A 180 -9.26 -19.37 -30.49
N VAL A 181 -8.48 -19.39 -31.57
CA VAL A 181 -7.04 -19.63 -31.52
C VAL A 181 -6.31 -18.50 -32.24
N GLU A 182 -5.30 -17.90 -31.61
CA GLU A 182 -4.53 -16.78 -32.17
C GLU A 182 -3.03 -16.84 -31.82
N GLU A 183 -2.18 -16.20 -32.63
CA GLU A 183 -0.73 -16.06 -32.40
C GLU A 183 -0.44 -14.94 -31.39
N GLY A 184 0.39 -15.17 -30.36
CA GLY A 184 0.72 -14.13 -29.39
C GLY A 184 1.88 -14.43 -28.44
N THR A 185 2.63 -13.39 -28.05
CA THR A 185 3.75 -13.43 -27.07
C THR A 185 3.31 -12.98 -25.67
N GLY A 186 2.29 -13.62 -25.09
CA GLY A 186 1.78 -13.40 -23.71
C GLY A 186 1.28 -11.97 -23.37
N PRO A 187 0.63 -11.72 -22.21
CA PRO A 187 -0.03 -12.63 -21.27
C PRO A 187 -1.53 -12.84 -21.60
N SER A 188 -2.14 -13.79 -20.89
CA SER A 188 -3.56 -14.19 -20.87
C SER A 188 -4.58 -13.04 -20.80
N VAL A 189 -5.77 -13.22 -21.40
CA VAL A 189 -7.01 -12.52 -21.01
C VAL A 189 -8.19 -13.47 -21.13
N PRO A 190 -9.17 -13.48 -20.20
CA PRO A 190 -9.09 -13.62 -18.76
C PRO A 190 -9.73 -14.97 -18.35
N VAL A 191 -8.94 -15.89 -17.78
CA VAL A 191 -9.52 -16.72 -16.71
C VAL A 191 -9.97 -15.72 -15.66
N ASN A 192 -11.16 -15.86 -15.07
CA ASN A 192 -11.47 -15.07 -13.88
C ASN A 192 -10.28 -15.29 -12.91
N PRO A 193 -9.41 -14.29 -12.69
CA PRO A 193 -8.19 -14.50 -11.92
C PRO A 193 -8.54 -14.60 -10.42
N PHE A 194 -9.82 -14.41 -10.11
CA PHE A 194 -10.43 -14.56 -8.83
C PHE A 194 -11.00 -15.98 -8.69
N ALA A 195 -10.74 -16.59 -7.55
CA ALA A 195 -11.37 -17.82 -7.09
C ALA A 195 -12.89 -17.64 -6.88
N GLY A 196 -13.36 -16.42 -6.59
CA GLY A 196 -14.78 -16.10 -6.41
C GLY A 196 -15.48 -15.59 -7.69
N ASP A 197 -16.79 -15.85 -7.79
CA ASP A 197 -17.64 -15.18 -8.78
C ASP A 197 -17.77 -13.67 -8.45
N PRO A 198 -18.03 -12.81 -9.46
CA PRO A 198 -18.28 -11.39 -9.22
C PRO A 198 -19.39 -11.15 -8.19
N ALA A 199 -19.12 -10.31 -7.19
CA ALA A 199 -20.06 -10.00 -6.13
C ALA A 199 -21.28 -9.23 -6.66
N ASP A 200 -22.45 -9.49 -6.07
CA ASP A 200 -23.64 -8.68 -6.32
C ASP A 200 -23.46 -7.27 -5.73
N ALA A 201 -24.00 -6.28 -6.43
CA ALA A 201 -23.88 -4.89 -5.99
C ALA A 201 -24.89 -4.54 -4.88
N GLY A 202 -25.87 -5.39 -4.60
CA GLY A 202 -27.02 -5.05 -3.77
C GLY A 202 -27.88 -3.96 -4.42
N ASP A 203 -29.09 -3.82 -3.89
CA ASP A 203 -30.00 -2.74 -4.27
C ASP A 203 -29.82 -1.52 -3.33
N PRO A 204 -29.21 -0.41 -3.77
CA PRO A 204 -29.04 0.79 -2.95
C PRO A 204 -30.36 1.55 -2.72
N ALA A 205 -31.47 1.15 -3.34
CA ALA A 205 -32.81 1.70 -3.11
C ALA A 205 -33.60 0.91 -2.05
N PHE A 206 -32.99 -0.05 -1.36
CA PHE A 206 -33.68 -0.86 -0.36
C PHE A 206 -34.31 -0.02 0.78
N SER A 207 -35.31 -0.59 1.43
CA SER A 207 -35.93 -0.05 2.63
C SER A 207 -36.24 -1.17 3.61
N SER A 208 -35.94 -0.95 4.89
CA SER A 208 -36.25 -1.85 5.99
C SER A 208 -37.06 -1.14 7.08
N SER A 209 -37.34 -1.86 8.18
CA SER A 209 -38.02 -1.28 9.33
C SER A 209 -37.25 -0.11 9.96
N HIS A 210 -35.91 -0.12 9.93
CA HIS A 210 -35.08 0.92 10.57
C HIS A 210 -34.12 1.63 9.63
N PHE A 211 -33.82 1.07 8.45
CA PHE A 211 -32.82 1.60 7.53
C PHE A 211 -33.39 1.83 6.13
N SER A 212 -32.72 2.69 5.37
CA SER A 212 -32.97 2.88 3.95
C SER A 212 -31.65 3.13 3.24
N GLY A 213 -31.55 2.60 2.02
CA GLY A 213 -30.36 2.72 1.20
C GLY A 213 -30.13 4.12 0.66
N SER A 214 -28.87 4.39 0.33
CA SER A 214 -28.35 5.68 -0.11
C SER A 214 -29.06 6.26 -1.33
N GLN A 215 -29.55 5.41 -2.26
CA GLN A 215 -30.24 5.87 -3.47
C GLN A 215 -31.53 6.63 -3.16
N ASN A 216 -32.21 6.30 -2.06
CA ASN A 216 -33.41 7.01 -1.63
C ASN A 216 -33.09 8.44 -1.14
N CYS A 217 -31.86 8.67 -0.68
CA CYS A 217 -31.37 9.99 -0.28
C CYS A 217 -30.89 10.80 -1.50
N ALA A 218 -30.30 10.12 -2.49
CA ALA A 218 -29.72 10.72 -3.69
C ALA A 218 -30.74 11.57 -4.49
N MET A 219 -32.02 11.18 -4.49
CA MET A 219 -33.09 11.91 -5.20
C MET A 219 -33.21 13.39 -4.77
N CYS A 220 -32.89 13.70 -3.52
CA CYS A 220 -32.93 15.05 -2.97
C CYS A 220 -31.54 15.67 -2.79
N HIS A 221 -30.51 14.85 -2.58
CA HIS A 221 -29.19 15.27 -2.12
C HIS A 221 -28.07 15.16 -3.16
N ASN A 222 -28.35 14.66 -4.37
CA ASN A 222 -27.48 14.79 -5.54
C ASN A 222 -27.99 15.87 -6.49
N GLY A 223 -27.07 16.45 -7.26
CA GLY A 223 -27.32 17.62 -8.11
C GLY A 223 -27.41 18.93 -7.32
N ILE A 224 -26.98 18.94 -6.06
CA ILE A 224 -26.89 20.16 -5.26
C ILE A 224 -25.58 20.88 -5.53
N VAL A 225 -25.64 22.21 -5.54
CA VAL A 225 -24.48 23.07 -5.81
C VAL A 225 -24.32 24.13 -4.72
N ASP A 226 -23.10 24.64 -4.59
CA ASP A 226 -22.79 25.79 -3.76
C ASP A 226 -23.02 27.14 -4.47
N ASN A 227 -22.70 28.24 -3.80
CA ASN A 227 -22.87 29.59 -4.35
C ASN A 227 -21.98 29.90 -5.57
N GLN A 228 -20.99 29.06 -5.85
CA GLN A 228 -20.10 29.13 -7.01
C GLN A 228 -20.47 28.11 -8.09
N SER A 229 -21.63 27.46 -7.96
CA SER A 229 -22.10 26.39 -8.86
C SER A 229 -21.20 25.15 -8.87
N LYS A 230 -20.37 24.94 -7.84
CA LYS A 230 -19.61 23.69 -7.66
C LYS A 230 -20.56 22.61 -7.17
N ASP A 231 -20.47 21.43 -7.78
CA ASP A 231 -21.19 20.23 -7.33
C ASP A 231 -20.73 19.82 -5.93
N VAL A 232 -21.69 19.62 -5.03
CA VAL A 232 -21.48 19.14 -3.66
C VAL A 232 -22.46 18.01 -3.31
N SER A 233 -22.79 17.21 -4.33
CA SER A 233 -23.67 16.04 -4.24
C SER A 233 -23.23 15.04 -3.18
N ILE A 234 -24.08 14.83 -2.16
CA ILE A 234 -23.73 14.05 -0.97
C ILE A 234 -23.46 12.59 -1.32
N VAL A 235 -24.38 11.94 -2.04
CA VAL A 235 -24.27 10.50 -2.32
C VAL A 235 -23.20 10.24 -3.39
N THR A 236 -23.03 11.15 -4.34
CA THR A 236 -21.95 11.07 -5.34
C THR A 236 -20.58 11.06 -4.65
N ASP A 237 -20.30 12.03 -3.78
CA ASP A 237 -19.04 12.09 -3.02
C ASP A 237 -18.87 10.84 -2.14
N TRP A 238 -19.87 10.53 -1.32
CA TRP A 238 -19.83 9.40 -0.37
C TRP A 238 -19.61 8.04 -1.06
N SER A 239 -20.24 7.79 -2.22
CA SER A 239 -20.26 6.47 -2.88
C SER A 239 -18.89 5.90 -3.25
N SER A 240 -17.89 6.76 -3.40
CA SER A 240 -16.52 6.38 -3.76
C SER A 240 -15.57 6.28 -2.55
N THR A 241 -16.08 6.51 -1.34
CA THR A 241 -15.29 6.47 -0.10
C THR A 241 -15.17 5.04 0.43
N MET A 242 -14.23 4.80 1.34
CA MET A 242 -14.14 3.52 2.05
C MET A 242 -15.37 3.26 2.93
N MET A 243 -16.14 4.28 3.32
CA MET A 243 -17.37 4.10 4.10
C MET A 243 -18.47 3.43 3.26
N ALA A 244 -18.69 3.90 2.03
CA ALA A 244 -19.66 3.27 1.11
C ALA A 244 -19.26 1.85 0.69
N ASN A 245 -17.96 1.57 0.70
CA ASN A 245 -17.39 0.31 0.22
C ASN A 245 -16.85 -0.57 1.35
N SER A 246 -17.24 -0.31 2.60
CA SER A 246 -16.65 -0.93 3.80
C SER A 246 -16.81 -2.46 3.85
N SER A 247 -17.93 -2.99 3.34
CA SER A 247 -18.19 -4.43 3.22
C SER A 247 -17.67 -5.03 1.90
N ARG A 248 -17.34 -4.18 0.94
CA ARG A 248 -16.77 -4.56 -0.38
C ARG A 248 -15.26 -4.66 -0.34
N ASP A 249 -14.64 -3.99 0.61
CA ASP A 249 -13.20 -3.96 0.83
C ASP A 249 -12.63 -5.39 0.83
N PRO A 250 -11.85 -5.77 -0.20
CA PRO A 250 -11.33 -7.12 -0.31
C PRO A 250 -10.28 -7.41 0.77
N PHE A 251 -9.58 -6.39 1.28
CA PHE A 251 -8.66 -6.59 2.40
C PHE A 251 -9.41 -6.97 3.67
N TRP A 252 -10.52 -6.26 3.96
CA TRP A 252 -11.39 -6.60 5.09
C TRP A 252 -11.97 -8.01 4.93
N ARG A 253 -12.50 -8.36 3.74
CA ARG A 253 -13.07 -9.70 3.49
C ARG A 253 -12.02 -10.81 3.68
N ALA A 254 -10.83 -10.64 3.09
CA ALA A 254 -9.71 -11.56 3.24
C ALA A 254 -9.31 -11.72 4.70
N LYS A 255 -9.16 -10.62 5.43
CA LYS A 255 -8.74 -10.68 6.83
C LYS A 255 -9.79 -11.32 7.72
N VAL A 256 -11.07 -10.93 7.60
CA VAL A 256 -12.15 -11.56 8.38
C VAL A 256 -12.21 -13.06 8.12
N ARG A 257 -12.08 -13.47 6.86
CA ARG A 257 -12.05 -14.89 6.51
C ARG A 257 -10.84 -15.62 7.12
N SER A 258 -9.65 -15.04 7.03
CA SER A 258 -8.43 -15.55 7.66
C SER A 258 -8.60 -15.72 9.17
N GLU A 259 -9.12 -14.72 9.89
CA GLU A 259 -9.42 -14.80 11.32
C GLU A 259 -10.42 -15.94 11.63
N MET A 260 -11.48 -16.09 10.83
CA MET A 260 -12.46 -17.18 11.00
C MET A 260 -11.87 -18.57 10.74
N ALA A 261 -10.92 -18.67 9.79
CA ALA A 261 -10.25 -19.93 9.45
C ALA A 261 -9.25 -20.34 10.53
N ARG A 262 -8.52 -19.37 11.10
CA ARG A 262 -7.56 -19.59 12.21
C ARG A 262 -8.27 -19.84 13.55
N HIS A 263 -9.45 -19.24 13.75
CA HIS A 263 -10.22 -19.29 15.00
C HIS A 263 -11.70 -19.68 14.78
N PRO A 264 -11.99 -20.92 14.34
CA PRO A 264 -13.35 -21.37 14.06
C PRO A 264 -14.27 -21.31 15.30
N GLU A 265 -13.72 -21.44 16.49
CA GLU A 265 -14.42 -21.32 17.77
C GLU A 265 -14.96 -19.90 18.05
N LEU A 266 -14.39 -18.88 17.39
CA LEU A 266 -14.74 -17.46 17.60
C LEU A 266 -15.64 -16.90 16.49
N GLN A 267 -16.14 -17.71 15.57
CA GLN A 267 -16.94 -17.22 14.43
C GLN A 267 -18.11 -16.33 14.85
N GLY A 268 -18.81 -16.64 15.94
CA GLY A 268 -19.90 -15.80 16.46
C GLY A 268 -19.43 -14.39 16.86
N VAL A 269 -18.27 -14.31 17.51
CA VAL A 269 -17.65 -13.03 17.92
C VAL A 269 -17.19 -12.25 16.70
N ILE A 270 -16.52 -12.90 15.75
CA ILE A 270 -16.01 -12.29 14.51
C ILE A 270 -17.18 -11.75 13.67
N ASN A 271 -18.21 -12.56 13.45
CA ASN A 271 -19.38 -12.17 12.65
C ASN A 271 -20.08 -10.92 13.22
N ASP A 272 -20.28 -10.84 14.54
CA ASP A 272 -20.85 -9.64 15.15
C ASP A 272 -19.87 -8.46 15.13
N LYS A 273 -18.65 -8.62 15.66
CA LYS A 273 -17.69 -7.51 15.84
C LYS A 273 -17.30 -6.87 14.51
N CYS A 274 -16.97 -7.65 13.49
CA CYS A 274 -16.51 -7.13 12.20
C CYS A 274 -17.64 -6.47 11.39
N SER A 275 -18.87 -6.99 11.49
CA SER A 275 -20.02 -6.41 10.79
C SER A 275 -20.56 -5.13 11.45
N LYS A 276 -20.32 -4.89 12.75
CA LYS A 276 -20.74 -3.66 13.44
C LYS A 276 -20.24 -2.37 12.80
N CYS A 277 -19.04 -2.38 12.22
CA CYS A 277 -18.44 -1.19 11.60
C CYS A 277 -18.38 -1.28 10.07
N HIS A 278 -18.31 -2.49 9.49
CA HIS A 278 -18.18 -2.66 8.03
C HIS A 278 -19.50 -2.96 7.31
N ALA A 279 -20.50 -3.52 7.99
CA ALA A 279 -21.86 -3.74 7.47
C ALA A 279 -22.91 -3.31 8.51
N PRO A 280 -22.80 -2.07 9.02
CA PRO A 280 -23.42 -1.64 10.28
C PRO A 280 -24.95 -1.67 10.25
N MET A 281 -25.59 -1.31 9.13
CA MET A 281 -27.05 -1.36 9.01
C MET A 281 -27.59 -2.79 9.07
N ALA A 282 -26.90 -3.74 8.42
CA ALA A 282 -27.26 -5.16 8.50
C ALA A 282 -27.09 -5.70 9.92
N ASN A 283 -25.96 -5.39 10.58
CA ASN A 283 -25.72 -5.78 11.98
C ASN A 283 -26.77 -5.20 12.94
N ALA A 284 -27.02 -3.89 12.88
CA ALA A 284 -27.99 -3.22 13.75
C ALA A 284 -29.42 -3.74 13.50
N GLN A 285 -29.81 -3.97 12.24
CA GLN A 285 -31.10 -4.59 11.92
C GLN A 285 -31.20 -6.01 12.50
N ALA A 286 -30.14 -6.82 12.42
CA ALA A 286 -30.15 -8.17 12.98
C ALA A 286 -30.28 -8.18 14.51
N LYS A 287 -29.72 -7.19 15.20
CA LYS A 287 -29.94 -7.00 16.65
C LYS A 287 -31.40 -6.64 16.95
N LYS A 288 -32.00 -5.73 16.18
CA LYS A 288 -33.43 -5.37 16.34
C LYS A 288 -34.36 -6.55 16.04
N ASP A 289 -34.01 -7.38 15.06
CA ASP A 289 -34.77 -8.57 14.70
C ASP A 289 -34.50 -9.77 15.64
N ASN A 290 -33.57 -9.65 16.59
CA ASN A 290 -33.06 -10.74 17.43
C ASN A 290 -32.47 -11.92 16.64
N THR A 291 -31.89 -11.66 15.46
CA THR A 291 -31.26 -12.68 14.58
C THR A 291 -29.74 -12.60 14.54
N ILE A 292 -29.11 -11.74 15.36
CA ILE A 292 -27.65 -11.54 15.31
C ILE A 292 -26.85 -12.81 15.62
N ALA A 293 -27.35 -13.66 16.53
CA ALA A 293 -26.66 -14.89 16.93
C ALA A 293 -26.52 -15.92 15.80
N SER A 294 -27.37 -15.86 14.77
CA SER A 294 -27.33 -16.74 13.59
C SER A 294 -26.84 -16.02 12.33
N GLN A 295 -26.45 -14.75 12.44
CA GLN A 295 -25.99 -13.99 11.28
C GLN A 295 -24.52 -14.30 11.00
N THR A 296 -24.23 -14.72 9.76
CA THR A 296 -22.87 -14.87 9.25
C THR A 296 -22.55 -13.78 8.24
N ILE A 297 -21.25 -13.50 8.05
CA ILE A 297 -20.77 -12.59 7.01
C ILE A 297 -20.76 -13.30 5.65
N PHE A 298 -20.23 -14.52 5.62
CA PHE A 298 -20.09 -15.35 4.43
C PHE A 298 -20.95 -16.62 4.49
N ASP A 299 -20.86 -17.43 3.43
CA ASP A 299 -21.39 -18.81 3.34
C ASP A 299 -22.91 -18.91 3.59
N GLY A 300 -23.69 -18.16 2.81
CA GLY A 300 -25.12 -17.89 3.03
C GLY A 300 -25.37 -16.65 3.90
N GLY A 301 -24.34 -15.85 4.15
CA GLY A 301 -24.32 -14.72 5.06
C GLY A 301 -24.77 -13.40 4.45
N ILE A 302 -24.54 -12.30 5.16
CA ILE A 302 -24.96 -10.95 4.72
C ILE A 302 -24.31 -10.48 3.41
N LEU A 303 -23.21 -11.09 2.96
CA LEU A 303 -22.61 -10.78 1.67
C LEU A 303 -23.20 -11.59 0.49
N ASP A 304 -24.05 -12.58 0.76
CA ASP A 304 -24.69 -13.38 -0.28
C ASP A 304 -26.02 -12.79 -0.72
N VAL A 305 -26.25 -12.75 -2.04
CA VAL A 305 -27.44 -12.12 -2.67
C VAL A 305 -28.78 -12.67 -2.17
N GLY A 306 -28.81 -13.93 -1.72
CA GLY A 306 -30.00 -14.57 -1.18
C GLY A 306 -30.36 -14.15 0.26
N HIS A 307 -29.47 -13.45 0.97
CA HIS A 307 -29.69 -13.09 2.37
C HIS A 307 -30.58 -11.85 2.50
N ALA A 308 -31.55 -11.90 3.42
CA ALA A 308 -32.55 -10.83 3.59
C ALA A 308 -31.96 -9.44 3.92
N LYS A 309 -30.73 -9.40 4.45
CA LYS A 309 -30.01 -8.18 4.82
C LYS A 309 -28.87 -7.83 3.85
N HIS A 310 -28.79 -8.51 2.71
CA HIS A 310 -27.73 -8.31 1.72
C HIS A 310 -27.61 -6.86 1.29
N ASN A 311 -28.71 -6.25 0.83
CA ASN A 311 -28.70 -4.86 0.37
C ASN A 311 -28.21 -3.87 1.45
N ALA A 312 -28.58 -4.08 2.71
CA ALA A 312 -28.15 -3.24 3.82
C ALA A 312 -26.65 -3.42 4.15
N ALA A 313 -26.09 -4.60 3.91
CA ALA A 313 -24.66 -4.84 4.06
C ALA A 313 -23.86 -4.21 2.90
N MET A 314 -24.37 -4.34 1.69
CA MET A 314 -23.71 -3.88 0.46
C MET A 314 -23.73 -2.35 0.27
N ASP A 315 -24.59 -1.63 0.99
CA ASP A 315 -24.58 -0.15 1.05
C ASP A 315 -23.59 0.39 2.12
N GLY A 316 -22.88 -0.48 2.83
CA GLY A 316 -21.77 -0.15 3.74
C GLY A 316 -22.16 0.75 4.93
N VAL A 317 -21.26 1.64 5.32
CA VAL A 317 -21.51 2.70 6.31
C VAL A 317 -22.27 3.85 5.64
N SER A 318 -23.60 3.72 5.62
CA SER A 318 -24.50 4.60 4.84
C SER A 318 -25.19 5.69 5.66
N CYS A 319 -25.92 6.55 4.95
CA CYS A 319 -26.55 7.77 5.44
C CYS A 319 -27.45 7.51 6.66
N THR A 320 -28.35 6.53 6.55
CA THR A 320 -29.33 6.24 7.61
C THR A 320 -28.70 5.60 8.84
N LEU A 321 -27.48 5.04 8.77
CA LEU A 321 -26.76 4.67 9.97
C LEU A 321 -26.25 5.91 10.71
N CYS A 322 -25.32 6.64 10.09
CA CYS A 322 -24.60 7.73 10.74
C CYS A 322 -25.54 8.81 11.27
N HIS A 323 -26.57 9.14 10.48
CA HIS A 323 -27.51 10.17 10.86
C HIS A 323 -28.56 9.71 11.88
N GLN A 324 -28.71 8.42 12.20
CA GLN A 324 -29.65 7.97 13.24
C GLN A 324 -29.05 7.92 14.65
N ILE A 325 -27.72 8.01 14.78
CA ILE A 325 -27.03 7.96 16.08
C ILE A 325 -27.44 9.17 16.91
N PRO A 326 -28.10 9.00 18.07
CA PRO A 326 -28.57 10.11 18.90
C PRO A 326 -27.45 10.69 19.77
N ALA A 327 -27.61 11.95 20.16
CA ALA A 327 -26.82 12.53 21.24
C ALA A 327 -27.22 11.87 22.57
N THR A 328 -26.31 11.11 23.17
CA THR A 328 -26.48 10.56 24.52
C THR A 328 -25.27 10.93 25.37
N PRO A 329 -25.39 10.96 26.71
CA PRO A 329 -24.24 11.15 27.59
C PRO A 329 -23.13 10.11 27.40
N ALA A 330 -23.46 8.92 26.86
CA ALA A 330 -22.52 7.85 26.60
C ALA A 330 -21.78 7.99 25.26
N LEU A 331 -22.22 8.87 24.36
CA LEU A 331 -21.57 9.08 23.05
C LEU A 331 -20.13 9.54 23.23
N GLY A 332 -19.18 8.85 22.61
CA GLY A 332 -17.75 9.12 22.76
C GLY A 332 -17.11 8.52 24.02
N THR A 333 -17.82 7.62 24.71
CA THR A 333 -17.26 6.79 25.79
C THR A 333 -17.15 5.33 25.33
N LEU A 334 -16.40 4.50 26.07
CA LEU A 334 -16.26 3.07 25.79
C LEU A 334 -17.60 2.35 25.59
N ALA A 335 -18.68 2.81 26.24
CA ALA A 335 -20.02 2.23 26.12
C ALA A 335 -20.63 2.35 24.70
N THR A 336 -20.19 3.32 23.89
CA THR A 336 -20.70 3.53 22.51
C THR A 336 -19.66 3.33 21.42
N MET A 337 -18.39 3.21 21.81
CA MET A 337 -17.26 2.85 20.95
C MET A 337 -17.33 1.38 20.51
N SER A 338 -16.41 0.95 19.64
CA SER A 338 -16.35 -0.42 19.11
C SER A 338 -17.65 -0.92 18.47
N GLY A 339 -18.40 0.00 17.86
CA GLY A 339 -19.65 -0.29 17.16
C GLY A 339 -20.87 -0.47 18.07
N ASN A 340 -20.80 -0.02 19.33
CA ASN A 340 -21.92 -0.09 20.29
C ASN A 340 -22.82 1.16 20.27
N TYR A 341 -22.91 1.83 19.11
CA TYR A 341 -23.77 2.98 18.92
C TYR A 341 -25.26 2.62 19.07
N ALA A 342 -26.06 3.59 19.52
CA ALA A 342 -27.50 3.45 19.60
C ALA A 342 -28.16 3.86 18.27
N ILE A 343 -29.19 3.12 17.86
CA ILE A 343 -30.09 3.47 16.74
C ILE A 343 -31.50 3.61 17.28
N ASN A 344 -32.13 4.75 16.99
CA ASN A 344 -33.49 5.05 17.44
C ASN A 344 -34.54 4.23 16.67
N ASP A 345 -35.70 4.01 17.29
CA ASP A 345 -36.82 3.25 16.70
C ASP A 345 -37.80 4.13 15.92
N THR A 346 -37.59 5.45 15.91
CA THR A 346 -38.56 6.45 15.42
C THR A 346 -38.18 7.03 14.06
N LYS A 347 -37.30 6.38 13.30
CA LYS A 347 -36.75 6.86 12.01
C LYS A 347 -36.40 8.36 12.08
N THR A 348 -35.75 8.76 13.17
CA THR A 348 -35.31 10.14 13.38
C THR A 348 -33.88 10.26 12.90
N ILE A 349 -33.59 11.25 12.04
CA ILE A 349 -32.23 11.51 11.61
C ILE A 349 -31.76 12.90 12.02
N TYR A 350 -30.50 13.00 12.41
CA TYR A 350 -29.88 14.19 12.96
C TYR A 350 -28.99 14.86 11.93
N GLY A 351 -29.07 16.19 11.85
CA GLY A 351 -28.18 17.01 11.05
C GLY A 351 -27.81 18.32 11.75
N PRO A 352 -26.80 19.05 11.24
CA PRO A 352 -26.27 20.23 11.93
C PRO A 352 -27.15 21.48 11.81
N TYR A 353 -28.27 21.42 11.08
CA TYR A 353 -29.11 22.58 10.72
C TYR A 353 -30.47 22.55 11.41
N GLY A 354 -31.08 23.73 11.52
CA GLY A 354 -32.38 23.92 12.16
C GLY A 354 -32.34 24.06 13.68
N GLY A 355 -31.16 24.31 14.24
CA GLY A 355 -30.97 24.60 15.66
C GLY A 355 -31.29 26.05 16.04
N PRO A 356 -31.04 26.44 17.30
CA PRO A 356 -31.25 27.80 17.78
C PRO A 356 -30.50 28.83 16.92
N GLY A 357 -31.22 29.84 16.42
CA GLY A 357 -30.67 30.91 15.58
C GLY A 357 -30.50 30.55 14.09
N ASP A 358 -30.94 29.36 13.67
CA ASP A 358 -30.89 28.91 12.27
C ASP A 358 -32.29 28.83 11.64
N THR A 359 -32.36 28.79 10.30
CA THR A 359 -33.64 28.62 9.59
C THR A 359 -34.21 27.22 9.88
N ALA A 360 -35.47 27.17 10.32
CA ALA A 360 -36.18 25.94 10.63
C ALA A 360 -36.14 24.92 9.48
N LEU A 361 -36.10 23.62 9.81
CA LEU A 361 -36.09 22.55 8.82
C LEU A 361 -37.48 22.42 8.19
N PHE A 362 -37.52 22.38 6.85
CA PHE A 362 -38.72 21.96 6.13
C PHE A 362 -38.74 20.43 6.02
N THR A 363 -39.44 19.78 6.95
CA THR A 363 -39.32 18.33 7.19
C THR A 363 -40.15 17.47 6.23
N MET A 364 -41.28 17.98 5.75
CA MET A 364 -42.29 17.20 5.03
C MET A 364 -41.79 16.48 3.77
N PRO A 365 -40.97 17.06 2.89
CA PRO A 365 -40.48 16.34 1.70
C PRO A 365 -39.73 15.06 2.06
N MET A 366 -38.87 15.12 3.08
CA MET A 366 -38.09 13.97 3.51
C MET A 366 -38.98 12.90 4.18
N VAL A 367 -39.90 13.32 5.05
CA VAL A 367 -40.84 12.41 5.72
C VAL A 367 -41.70 11.67 4.70
N MET A 368 -42.27 12.40 3.72
CA MET A 368 -43.14 11.81 2.71
C MET A 368 -42.41 10.85 1.77
N HIS A 369 -41.13 11.08 1.52
CA HIS A 369 -40.36 10.30 0.55
C HIS A 369 -39.63 9.11 1.18
N THR A 370 -39.10 9.28 2.39
CA THR A 370 -38.21 8.29 3.03
C THR A 370 -38.78 7.73 4.34
N GLY A 371 -39.80 8.39 4.91
CA GLY A 371 -40.32 8.08 6.24
C GLY A 371 -39.45 8.61 7.39
N TYR A 372 -38.30 9.23 7.11
CA TYR A 372 -37.43 9.79 8.15
C TYR A 372 -37.79 11.23 8.50
N THR A 373 -37.70 11.53 9.80
CA THR A 373 -37.92 12.89 10.33
C THR A 373 -36.57 13.59 10.53
N PRO A 374 -36.23 14.61 9.72
CA PRO A 374 -35.01 15.38 9.92
C PRO A 374 -35.10 16.27 11.15
N THR A 375 -34.11 16.17 12.02
CA THR A 375 -34.04 16.80 13.33
C THR A 375 -32.67 17.45 13.52
N TYR A 376 -32.62 18.58 14.22
CA TYR A 376 -31.36 19.20 14.59
C TYR A 376 -30.60 18.35 15.62
N GLY A 377 -29.31 18.12 15.38
CA GLY A 377 -28.40 17.46 16.30
C GLY A 377 -27.01 18.08 16.26
N ALA A 378 -26.61 18.79 17.32
CA ALA A 378 -25.31 19.46 17.38
C ALA A 378 -24.13 18.47 17.35
N HIS A 379 -24.34 17.25 17.87
CA HIS A 379 -23.34 16.18 17.97
C HIS A 379 -22.87 15.66 16.61
N THR A 380 -23.61 15.92 15.51
CA THR A 380 -23.17 15.50 14.17
C THR A 380 -21.90 16.23 13.70
N LYS A 381 -21.49 17.29 14.40
CA LYS A 381 -20.23 18.01 14.18
C LYS A 381 -19.11 17.62 15.14
N ASP A 382 -19.41 16.77 16.13
CA ASP A 382 -18.51 16.37 17.20
C ASP A 382 -17.75 15.08 16.82
N SER A 383 -16.45 15.03 17.10
CA SER A 383 -15.58 13.86 16.92
C SER A 383 -16.13 12.61 17.60
N LYS A 384 -16.91 12.76 18.68
CA LYS A 384 -17.57 11.66 19.39
C LYS A 384 -18.50 10.82 18.52
N LEU A 385 -19.06 11.39 17.45
CA LEU A 385 -19.82 10.61 16.48
C LEU A 385 -18.92 9.62 15.73
N CYS A 386 -17.73 10.05 15.31
CA CYS A 386 -16.78 9.18 14.62
C CYS A 386 -16.22 8.10 15.55
N ALA A 387 -16.04 8.42 16.84
CA ALA A 387 -15.55 7.51 17.88
C ALA A 387 -16.36 6.20 18.00
N SER A 388 -17.62 6.18 17.54
CA SER A 388 -18.45 4.98 17.58
C SER A 388 -17.83 3.81 16.81
N CYS A 389 -17.14 4.10 15.70
CA CYS A 389 -16.44 3.10 14.88
C CYS A 389 -14.92 3.30 14.91
N HIS A 390 -14.45 4.55 15.05
CA HIS A 390 -13.04 4.94 15.05
C HIS A 390 -12.45 4.98 16.48
N ASN A 391 -12.87 4.02 17.29
CA ASN A 391 -12.21 3.62 18.53
C ASN A 391 -12.62 2.17 18.81
N LEU A 392 -11.84 1.24 18.28
CA LEU A 392 -12.09 -0.20 18.30
C LEU A 392 -11.14 -0.87 19.26
N LYS A 393 -11.71 -1.52 20.27
CA LYS A 393 -11.03 -2.51 21.09
C LYS A 393 -11.56 -3.89 20.73
N THR A 394 -10.74 -4.93 20.80
CA THR A 394 -11.12 -6.30 20.49
C THR A 394 -10.82 -7.23 21.65
N PRO A 395 -11.70 -8.21 21.91
CA PRO A 395 -11.33 -9.31 22.79
C PRO A 395 -10.17 -10.08 22.16
N TYR A 396 -9.28 -10.61 22.99
CA TYR A 396 -8.14 -11.39 22.53
C TYR A 396 -8.13 -12.77 23.17
N VAL A 397 -7.51 -13.73 22.47
CA VAL A 397 -7.48 -15.14 22.86
C VAL A 397 -6.06 -15.68 23.01
N ASP A 398 -5.93 -16.75 23.80
CA ASP A 398 -4.70 -17.56 23.83
C ASP A 398 -4.58 -18.48 22.61
N ALA A 399 -3.47 -19.23 22.52
CA ALA A 399 -3.25 -20.21 21.46
C ALA A 399 -4.29 -21.35 21.39
N ALA A 400 -5.08 -21.56 22.46
CA ALA A 400 -6.14 -22.56 22.51
C ALA A 400 -7.54 -21.96 22.19
N GLY A 401 -7.63 -20.67 21.86
CA GLY A 401 -8.89 -19.99 21.54
C GLY A 401 -9.68 -19.52 22.76
N ASN A 402 -9.11 -19.57 23.97
CA ASN A 402 -9.80 -19.07 25.16
C ASN A 402 -9.72 -17.56 25.22
N VAL A 403 -10.87 -16.89 25.38
CA VAL A 403 -10.93 -15.43 25.57
C VAL A 403 -10.31 -15.04 26.91
N LEU A 404 -9.30 -14.18 26.86
CA LEU A 404 -8.54 -13.73 28.04
C LEU A 404 -8.99 -12.35 28.54
N SER A 405 -9.54 -11.51 27.66
CA SER A 405 -10.14 -10.23 28.06
C SER A 405 -11.40 -10.46 28.92
N THR A 406 -11.48 -9.82 30.08
CA THR A 406 -12.58 -10.01 31.05
C THR A 406 -13.55 -8.83 31.11
N THR A 407 -13.13 -7.67 30.62
CA THR A 407 -13.90 -6.40 30.59
C THR A 407 -13.59 -5.62 29.30
N PRO A 408 -14.47 -4.74 28.83
CA PRO A 408 -14.18 -3.84 27.69
C PRO A 408 -12.90 -3.01 27.87
N GLU A 409 -12.57 -2.63 29.11
CA GLU A 409 -11.36 -1.91 29.44
C GLU A 409 -10.10 -2.76 29.23
N SER A 410 -10.19 -4.08 29.46
CA SER A 410 -9.10 -5.04 29.25
C SER A 410 -8.96 -5.56 27.81
N GLU A 411 -9.88 -5.19 26.90
CA GLU A 411 -9.77 -5.54 25.48
C GLU A 411 -8.53 -4.87 24.86
N PHE A 412 -7.97 -5.48 23.81
CA PHE A 412 -6.82 -4.94 23.09
C PHE A 412 -7.23 -3.71 22.27
N PRO A 413 -6.53 -2.56 22.38
CA PRO A 413 -6.86 -1.34 21.64
C PRO A 413 -6.41 -1.40 20.17
N GLU A 414 -7.07 -2.25 19.36
CA GLU A 414 -6.70 -2.49 17.94
C GLU A 414 -6.63 -1.20 17.10
N GLN A 415 -7.60 -0.28 17.29
CA GLN A 415 -7.64 0.98 16.55
C GLN A 415 -8.12 2.12 17.45
N THR A 416 -7.27 3.12 17.71
CA THR A 416 -7.57 4.19 18.67
C THR A 416 -7.45 5.63 18.15
N PRO A 417 -7.81 5.95 16.88
CA PRO A 417 -7.62 7.31 16.35
C PRO A 417 -8.36 8.39 17.15
N TYR A 418 -9.54 8.10 17.71
CA TYR A 418 -10.24 9.07 18.56
C TYR A 418 -9.48 9.34 19.87
N MET A 419 -9.04 8.30 20.58
CA MET A 419 -8.28 8.47 21.83
C MET A 419 -6.91 9.11 21.58
N GLU A 420 -6.27 8.81 20.45
CA GLU A 420 -5.05 9.51 20.01
C GLU A 420 -5.33 11.00 19.77
N TRP A 421 -6.47 11.34 19.17
CA TRP A 421 -6.90 12.72 18.96
C TRP A 421 -7.18 13.45 20.26
N GLU A 422 -7.76 12.78 21.26
CA GLU A 422 -7.97 13.35 22.60
C GLU A 422 -6.65 13.77 23.29
N GLN A 423 -5.51 13.21 22.87
CA GLN A 423 -4.19 13.58 23.39
C GLN A 423 -3.52 14.70 22.57
N SER A 424 -4.17 15.23 21.53
CA SER A 424 -3.58 16.25 20.66
C SER A 424 -4.01 17.66 21.03
N SER A 425 -3.26 18.64 20.53
CA SER A 425 -3.63 20.07 20.57
C SER A 425 -4.90 20.40 19.74
N TYR A 426 -5.39 19.47 18.90
CA TYR A 426 -6.57 19.69 18.08
C TYR A 426 -7.88 19.64 18.87
N VAL A 427 -7.87 19.09 20.08
CA VAL A 427 -9.04 19.08 20.98
C VAL A 427 -9.52 20.51 21.22
N GLY A 428 -10.81 20.75 20.95
CA GLY A 428 -11.41 22.09 21.05
C GLY A 428 -11.08 23.05 19.90
N GLN A 429 -10.15 22.70 19.00
CA GLN A 429 -9.81 23.51 17.83
C GLN A 429 -10.47 22.99 16.54
N LYS A 430 -10.37 21.68 16.29
CA LYS A 430 -10.87 21.08 15.04
C LYS A 430 -11.29 19.62 15.30
N SER A 431 -12.53 19.31 14.95
CA SER A 431 -13.07 17.94 15.07
C SER A 431 -12.62 17.05 13.92
N CYS A 432 -12.86 15.74 14.04
CA CYS A 432 -12.64 14.78 12.96
C CYS A 432 -13.29 15.25 11.65
N GLN A 433 -14.57 15.64 11.71
CA GLN A 433 -15.30 16.19 10.56
C GLN A 433 -14.68 17.49 10.05
N GLY A 434 -14.06 18.30 10.92
CA GLY A 434 -13.38 19.52 10.52
C GLY A 434 -12.17 19.26 9.61
N CYS A 435 -11.50 18.12 9.77
CA CYS A 435 -10.37 17.71 8.92
C CYS A 435 -10.80 16.85 7.72
N HIS A 436 -11.70 15.88 7.95
CA HIS A 436 -12.01 14.83 6.97
C HIS A 436 -13.25 15.11 6.12
N MET A 437 -13.94 16.24 6.34
CA MET A 437 -15.06 16.67 5.51
C MET A 437 -14.82 18.11 5.07
N SER A 438 -14.50 18.29 3.78
CA SER A 438 -14.28 19.62 3.20
C SER A 438 -15.49 20.53 3.40
N ARG A 439 -15.27 21.85 3.43
CA ARG A 439 -16.32 22.84 3.69
C ARG A 439 -16.70 23.64 2.46
N SER A 440 -18.00 23.92 2.31
CA SER A 440 -18.53 24.85 1.30
C SER A 440 -19.64 25.73 1.89
N ASP A 441 -19.88 26.88 1.26
CA ASP A 441 -20.82 27.90 1.69
C ASP A 441 -21.91 28.17 0.65
N GLY A 442 -23.05 28.67 1.10
CA GLY A 442 -24.18 28.99 0.24
C GLY A 442 -24.79 27.78 -0.47
N VAL A 443 -24.79 26.61 0.17
CA VAL A 443 -25.29 25.35 -0.40
C VAL A 443 -26.80 25.25 -0.27
N LYS A 444 -27.49 24.95 -1.37
CA LYS A 444 -28.90 24.50 -1.33
C LYS A 444 -28.92 23.01 -1.02
N ILE A 445 -29.15 22.65 0.24
CA ILE A 445 -28.99 21.27 0.75
C ILE A 445 -30.02 20.25 0.21
N SER A 446 -30.98 20.67 -0.62
CA SER A 446 -31.86 19.78 -1.36
C SER A 446 -32.26 20.36 -2.71
N THR A 447 -32.32 19.51 -3.73
CA THR A 447 -32.92 19.83 -5.04
C THR A 447 -34.44 19.97 -4.97
N MET A 448 -35.07 19.36 -3.96
CA MET A 448 -36.52 19.31 -3.77
C MET A 448 -36.98 20.22 -2.63
N GLY A 449 -38.20 20.75 -2.76
CA GLY A 449 -38.82 21.59 -1.74
C GLY A 449 -38.17 22.97 -1.57
N MET A 450 -38.65 23.73 -0.58
CA MET A 450 -38.08 25.01 -0.19
C MET A 450 -36.97 24.78 0.84
N SER A 451 -35.72 25.02 0.45
CA SER A 451 -34.57 25.06 1.35
C SER A 451 -33.86 26.40 1.21
N GLY A 452 -33.59 27.06 2.34
CA GLY A 452 -32.63 28.17 2.37
C GLY A 452 -31.20 27.69 2.08
N LEU A 453 -30.32 28.64 1.78
CA LEU A 453 -28.90 28.38 1.62
C LEU A 453 -28.25 28.13 2.99
N ARG A 454 -27.27 27.22 3.04
CA ARG A 454 -26.53 26.87 4.25
C ARG A 454 -25.04 27.10 4.06
N ASN A 455 -24.41 27.68 5.07
CA ASN A 455 -22.97 27.85 5.15
C ASN A 455 -22.34 26.74 5.99
N ASN A 456 -21.03 26.56 5.85
CA ASN A 456 -20.21 25.55 6.53
C ASN A 456 -20.73 24.12 6.27
N PHE A 457 -21.20 23.87 5.05
CA PHE A 457 -21.66 22.58 4.59
C PHE A 457 -20.51 21.58 4.53
N ALA A 458 -20.69 20.42 5.14
CA ALA A 458 -19.73 19.33 5.15
C ALA A 458 -19.91 18.48 3.90
N ILE A 459 -18.95 18.56 2.98
CA ILE A 459 -18.84 17.70 1.82
C ILE A 459 -18.51 16.28 2.30
N HIS A 460 -19.19 15.27 1.76
CA HIS A 460 -19.03 13.88 2.20
C HIS A 460 -17.90 13.19 1.44
N ASP A 461 -16.78 13.89 1.25
CA ASP A 461 -15.58 13.37 0.61
C ASP A 461 -14.82 12.39 1.52
N LEU A 462 -14.89 12.57 2.85
CA LEU A 462 -14.53 11.58 3.88
C LEU A 462 -13.16 10.92 3.64
N VAL A 463 -12.19 11.75 3.23
CA VAL A 463 -10.87 11.28 2.81
C VAL A 463 -10.10 10.66 3.98
N GLY A 464 -9.38 9.58 3.66
CA GLY A 464 -8.52 8.84 4.59
C GLY A 464 -7.26 8.35 3.87
N ALA A 465 -6.38 7.62 4.56
CA ALA A 465 -5.07 7.28 4.03
C ALA A 465 -5.05 6.09 3.03
N ASN A 466 -6.19 5.45 2.75
CA ASN A 466 -6.23 4.13 2.09
C ASN A 466 -6.27 4.22 0.55
N LYS A 467 -5.24 4.85 -0.04
CA LYS A 467 -5.12 4.99 -1.50
C LYS A 467 -5.08 3.64 -2.23
N LEU A 468 -4.41 2.64 -1.63
CA LEU A 468 -4.31 1.29 -2.17
C LEU A 468 -5.68 0.63 -2.34
N MET A 469 -6.54 0.64 -1.30
CA MET A 469 -7.87 0.03 -1.44
C MET A 469 -8.77 0.80 -2.39
N LEU A 470 -8.66 2.13 -2.45
CA LEU A 470 -9.42 2.92 -3.44
C LEU A 470 -9.04 2.55 -4.88
N ASP A 471 -7.75 2.33 -5.16
CA ASP A 471 -7.27 1.84 -6.45
C ASP A 471 -7.79 0.42 -6.76
N ILE A 472 -7.68 -0.50 -5.81
CA ILE A 472 -8.19 -1.88 -5.95
C ILE A 472 -9.70 -1.87 -6.21
N LEU A 473 -10.49 -1.10 -5.44
CA LEU A 473 -11.94 -0.98 -5.65
C LEU A 473 -12.26 -0.42 -7.04
N ASN A 474 -11.52 0.58 -7.50
CA ASN A 474 -11.73 1.19 -8.81
C ASN A 474 -11.39 0.25 -9.97
N ASN A 475 -10.36 -0.58 -9.83
CA ASN A 475 -9.90 -1.47 -10.90
C ASN A 475 -10.64 -2.81 -10.92
N ASN A 476 -11.32 -3.17 -9.81
CA ASN A 476 -12.01 -4.45 -9.65
C ASN A 476 -13.51 -4.30 -9.40
N LYS A 477 -14.13 -3.25 -9.96
CA LYS A 477 -15.53 -2.89 -9.65
C LYS A 477 -16.53 -4.02 -9.84
N ALA A 478 -16.42 -4.73 -10.98
CA ALA A 478 -17.31 -5.84 -11.29
C ALA A 478 -17.16 -6.97 -10.26
N GLN A 479 -15.92 -7.30 -9.87
CA GLN A 479 -15.63 -8.37 -8.93
C GLN A 479 -16.14 -8.05 -7.51
N LEU A 480 -16.10 -6.77 -7.12
CA LEU A 480 -16.42 -6.32 -5.76
C LEU A 480 -17.83 -5.71 -5.63
N GLY A 481 -18.61 -5.71 -6.72
CA GLY A 481 -19.95 -5.12 -6.76
C GLY A 481 -19.97 -3.59 -6.59
N VAL A 482 -18.88 -2.90 -6.92
CA VAL A 482 -18.75 -1.45 -6.71
C VAL A 482 -19.58 -0.67 -7.73
N LEU A 483 -20.43 0.23 -7.23
CA LEU A 483 -21.34 1.03 -8.06
C LEU A 483 -20.76 2.38 -8.48
N SER A 484 -19.83 2.95 -7.71
CA SER A 484 -19.39 4.33 -7.92
C SER A 484 -18.42 4.47 -9.10
N ASN A 485 -18.54 5.60 -9.80
CA ASN A 485 -17.59 6.04 -10.83
C ASN A 485 -16.69 7.19 -10.39
N ASN A 486 -16.81 7.66 -9.13
CA ASN A 486 -16.09 8.85 -8.67
C ASN A 486 -14.73 8.59 -8.00
N PHE A 487 -14.20 7.36 -8.08
CA PHE A 487 -12.91 7.01 -7.46
C PHE A 487 -11.73 7.89 -7.89
N PRO A 488 -11.57 8.29 -9.17
CA PRO A 488 -10.44 9.15 -9.55
C PRO A 488 -10.37 10.46 -8.75
N GLU A 489 -11.53 11.07 -8.47
CA GLU A 489 -11.60 12.29 -7.67
C GLU A 489 -11.23 12.00 -6.20
N THR A 490 -11.78 10.95 -5.62
CA THR A 490 -11.51 10.56 -4.22
C THR A 490 -10.07 10.13 -4.00
N ILE A 491 -9.45 9.45 -4.97
CA ILE A 491 -8.02 9.11 -4.97
C ILE A 491 -7.17 10.38 -5.03
N ALA A 492 -7.52 11.35 -5.87
CA ALA A 492 -6.79 12.62 -5.96
C ALA A 492 -6.88 13.42 -4.65
N LYS A 493 -8.08 13.51 -4.04
CA LYS A 493 -8.27 14.16 -2.74
C LYS A 493 -7.51 13.41 -1.62
N THR A 494 -7.50 12.08 -1.65
CA THR A 494 -6.72 11.24 -0.73
C THR A 494 -5.22 11.47 -0.84
N ASP A 495 -4.68 11.55 -2.07
CA ASP A 495 -3.27 11.83 -2.34
C ASP A 495 -2.86 13.22 -1.83
N ALA A 496 -3.70 14.24 -2.06
CA ALA A 496 -3.49 15.58 -1.53
C ALA A 496 -3.51 15.63 0.01
N MET A 497 -4.44 14.90 0.64
CA MET A 497 -4.50 14.78 2.10
C MET A 497 -3.24 14.10 2.66
N LEU A 498 -2.81 12.98 2.08
CA LEU A 498 -1.59 12.26 2.46
C LEU A 498 -0.36 13.17 2.39
N LYS A 499 -0.19 13.92 1.30
CA LYS A 499 0.92 14.88 1.11
C LYS A 499 0.90 16.06 2.07
N SER A 500 -0.21 16.29 2.77
CA SER A 500 -0.31 17.33 3.78
C SER A 500 -0.01 16.83 5.20
N ALA A 501 0.10 15.52 5.41
CA ALA A 501 0.12 14.88 6.73
C ALA A 501 1.44 15.06 7.49
N ALA A 502 2.54 15.32 6.78
CA ALA A 502 3.86 15.50 7.39
C ALA A 502 4.72 16.49 6.61
N VAL A 503 5.77 16.98 7.26
CA VAL A 503 6.82 17.81 6.67
C VAL A 503 8.17 17.28 7.11
N ILE A 504 9.13 17.19 6.19
CA ILE A 504 10.53 16.87 6.49
C ILE A 504 11.35 18.16 6.33
N THR A 505 12.21 18.43 7.32
CA THR A 505 13.18 19.54 7.27
C THR A 505 14.54 19.05 7.74
N VAL A 506 15.60 19.76 7.36
CA VAL A 506 16.96 19.49 7.87
C VAL A 506 17.17 20.34 9.12
N ALA A 507 17.37 19.70 10.26
CA ALA A 507 17.62 20.39 11.53
C ALA A 507 19.08 20.83 11.62
N GLU A 508 20.00 19.92 11.29
CA GLU A 508 21.44 20.16 11.36
C GLU A 508 22.17 19.46 10.21
N GLN A 509 23.30 20.01 9.80
CA GLN A 509 24.21 19.40 8.84
C GLN A 509 25.64 19.80 9.18
N ARG A 510 26.56 18.82 9.13
CA ARG A 510 27.98 19.06 9.39
C ARG A 510 28.84 18.30 8.39
N GLY A 511 29.74 19.03 7.74
CA GLY A 511 30.85 18.40 7.02
C GLY A 511 31.83 17.81 8.03
N THR A 512 31.93 16.49 8.08
CA THR A 512 32.91 15.80 8.93
C THR A 512 33.95 15.07 8.09
N ALA A 513 35.12 14.85 8.68
CA ALA A 513 36.22 14.19 7.99
C ALA A 513 35.83 12.74 7.67
N GLY A 514 35.66 12.43 6.38
CA GLY A 514 35.31 11.09 5.89
C GLY A 514 33.89 10.60 6.24
N ALA A 515 32.99 11.49 6.66
CA ALA A 515 31.59 11.19 6.89
C ALA A 515 30.67 12.35 6.49
N LEU A 516 29.43 12.01 6.14
CA LEU A 516 28.34 12.95 5.93
C LEU A 516 27.39 12.87 7.13
N ASP A 517 27.36 13.93 7.93
CA ASP A 517 26.51 14.03 9.12
C ASP A 517 25.36 15.02 8.90
N PHE A 518 24.13 14.60 9.16
CA PHE A 518 22.94 15.47 9.14
C PHE A 518 21.84 14.94 10.06
N THR A 519 20.90 15.81 10.42
CA THR A 519 19.73 15.45 11.24
C THR A 519 18.46 15.87 10.52
N LEU A 520 17.54 14.92 10.34
CA LEU A 520 16.23 15.16 9.76
C LEU A 520 15.21 15.41 10.88
N GLN A 521 14.42 16.47 10.74
CA GLN A 521 13.24 16.71 11.56
C GLN A 521 12.00 16.33 10.77
N ILE A 522 11.23 15.40 11.30
CA ILE A 522 9.94 14.96 10.78
C ILE A 522 8.86 15.58 11.65
N ASN A 523 7.97 16.37 11.05
CA ASN A 523 6.84 16.99 11.76
C ASN A 523 5.52 16.42 11.28
N SER A 524 4.67 15.99 12.20
CA SER A 524 3.29 15.60 11.91
C SER A 524 2.36 16.81 11.94
N THR A 525 1.45 16.88 10.97
CA THR A 525 0.34 17.85 10.97
C THR A 525 -0.99 17.20 11.35
N THR A 526 -0.98 15.89 11.66
CA THR A 526 -2.21 15.13 11.95
C THR A 526 -2.69 15.38 13.38
N GLY A 527 -4.01 15.25 13.58
CA GLY A 527 -4.62 15.35 14.91
C GLY A 527 -4.54 14.06 15.73
N HIS A 528 -4.03 12.97 15.18
CA HIS A 528 -3.84 11.65 15.80
C HIS A 528 -2.44 11.13 15.41
N LYS A 529 -2.03 9.92 15.83
CA LYS A 529 -0.71 9.40 15.42
C LYS A 529 -0.62 9.25 13.89
N LEU A 530 0.59 9.30 13.33
CA LEU A 530 0.86 9.11 11.91
C LEU A 530 1.79 7.90 11.70
N PRO A 531 1.31 6.83 11.04
CA PRO A 531 -0.09 6.58 10.68
C PRO A 531 -0.98 6.18 11.88
N THR A 532 -2.30 6.36 11.77
CA THR A 532 -3.26 5.94 12.81
C THR A 532 -4.08 4.71 12.40
N SER A 533 -4.81 4.13 13.36
CA SER A 533 -5.81 3.08 13.21
C SER A 533 -5.18 1.70 13.00
N TYR A 534 -5.58 1.00 11.95
CA TYR A 534 -5.29 -0.40 11.75
C TYR A 534 -3.78 -0.72 11.71
N PRO A 535 -3.30 -1.74 12.47
CA PRO A 535 -1.88 -1.98 12.74
C PRO A 535 -1.09 -2.58 11.56
N SER A 536 -1.66 -2.62 10.36
CA SER A 536 -0.92 -2.95 9.12
C SER A 536 -0.22 -1.74 8.50
N ARG A 537 -0.48 -0.53 9.02
CA ARG A 537 -0.03 0.73 8.42
C ARG A 537 1.31 1.14 8.99
N ARG A 538 2.19 1.63 8.12
CA ARG A 538 3.50 2.16 8.52
C ARG A 538 3.94 3.35 7.67
N ALA A 539 4.87 4.14 8.19
CA ALA A 539 5.60 5.14 7.43
C ALA A 539 7.11 4.85 7.52
N ILE A 540 7.80 4.89 6.37
CA ILE A 540 9.21 4.54 6.22
C ILE A 540 9.99 5.79 5.83
N LEU A 541 11.14 6.02 6.45
CA LEU A 541 12.07 7.07 6.02
C LEU A 541 13.05 6.50 4.99
N HIS A 542 12.81 6.77 3.70
CA HIS A 542 13.69 6.41 2.59
C HIS A 542 14.68 7.54 2.35
N VAL A 543 15.99 7.24 2.41
CA VAL A 543 17.04 8.24 2.22
C VAL A 543 18.03 7.77 1.16
N THR A 544 18.32 8.66 0.21
CA THR A 544 19.27 8.42 -0.87
C THR A 544 20.32 9.53 -0.89
N VAL A 545 21.59 9.16 -1.02
CA VAL A 545 22.71 10.09 -1.23
C VAL A 545 23.29 9.86 -2.62
N THR A 546 23.39 10.93 -3.41
CA THR A 546 23.97 10.91 -4.74
C THR A 546 25.23 11.77 -4.85
N ASP A 547 26.17 11.34 -5.69
CA ASP A 547 27.36 12.11 -6.03
C ASP A 547 27.08 13.19 -7.10
N ALA A 548 28.10 13.97 -7.46
CA ALA A 548 28.02 14.99 -8.50
C ALA A 548 27.69 14.45 -9.92
N GLN A 549 27.72 13.13 -10.14
CA GLN A 549 27.29 12.47 -11.37
C GLN A 549 25.86 11.90 -11.26
N ASN A 550 25.13 12.22 -10.19
CA ASN A 550 23.82 11.69 -9.85
C ASN A 550 23.81 10.16 -9.66
N ARG A 551 24.93 9.55 -9.28
CA ARG A 551 24.99 8.13 -8.93
C ARG A 551 24.68 7.97 -7.45
N ILE A 552 23.83 7.01 -7.12
CA ILE A 552 23.54 6.64 -5.73
C ILE A 552 24.81 6.02 -5.14
N VAL A 553 25.30 6.63 -4.06
CA VAL A 553 26.48 6.16 -3.30
C VAL A 553 26.10 5.59 -1.94
N TRP A 554 24.88 5.87 -1.48
CA TRP A 554 24.31 5.33 -0.26
C TRP A 554 22.78 5.38 -0.32
N GLU A 555 22.09 4.32 0.09
CA GLU A 555 20.63 4.26 0.11
C GLU A 555 20.11 3.40 1.25
N SER A 556 19.07 3.86 1.96
CA SER A 556 18.40 3.12 3.03
C SER A 556 16.89 3.26 2.94
N GLY A 557 16.16 2.16 3.16
CA GLY A 557 14.69 2.14 3.13
C GLY A 557 14.10 2.10 1.72
N LYS A 558 14.81 1.53 0.74
CA LYS A 558 14.36 1.43 -0.65
C LYS A 558 13.14 0.53 -0.75
N VAL A 559 12.05 1.06 -1.33
CA VAL A 559 10.78 0.35 -1.49
C VAL A 559 10.74 -0.38 -2.84
N ASN A 560 10.49 -1.69 -2.81
CA ASN A 560 10.36 -2.55 -3.97
C ASN A 560 8.93 -2.53 -4.55
N ALA A 561 8.79 -3.03 -5.79
CA ALA A 561 7.51 -3.04 -6.50
C ALA A 561 6.42 -3.94 -5.87
N ASP A 562 6.84 -4.95 -5.11
CA ASP A 562 5.96 -5.83 -4.33
C ASP A 562 5.55 -5.22 -2.97
N GLY A 563 6.13 -4.07 -2.60
CA GLY A 563 5.89 -3.38 -1.35
C GLY A 563 6.85 -3.74 -0.21
N SER A 564 7.78 -4.69 -0.41
CA SER A 564 8.88 -4.92 0.53
C SER A 564 9.83 -3.73 0.58
N VAL A 565 10.53 -3.56 1.71
CA VAL A 565 11.51 -2.50 1.91
C VAL A 565 12.86 -3.10 2.27
N GLU A 566 13.89 -2.78 1.48
CA GLU A 566 15.25 -3.25 1.74
C GLU A 566 15.75 -2.72 3.09
N GLY A 567 16.24 -3.63 3.96
CA GLY A 567 16.75 -3.31 5.29
C GLY A 567 15.70 -3.28 6.41
N VAL A 568 14.44 -3.61 6.13
CA VAL A 568 13.39 -3.72 7.18
C VAL A 568 13.31 -5.14 7.69
N ASP A 569 13.65 -5.35 8.97
CA ASP A 569 13.73 -6.66 9.61
C ASP A 569 12.42 -7.47 9.51
N ALA A 570 11.28 -6.78 9.62
CA ALA A 570 9.96 -7.42 9.54
C ALA A 570 9.65 -7.96 8.13
N ASP A 571 10.20 -7.34 7.09
CA ASP A 571 9.98 -7.75 5.70
C ASP A 571 10.84 -8.96 5.32
N ASP A 572 12.01 -9.13 5.95
CA ASP A 572 12.86 -10.32 5.80
C ASP A 572 12.38 -11.50 6.67
N ASN A 573 11.92 -11.21 7.89
CA ASN A 573 11.38 -12.20 8.82
C ASN A 573 10.25 -11.59 9.65
N GLY A 574 9.02 -12.03 9.40
CA GLY A 574 7.83 -11.50 10.07
C GLY A 574 7.78 -11.66 11.60
N ASN A 575 8.72 -12.40 12.21
CA ASN A 575 8.84 -12.51 13.67
C ASN A 575 9.80 -11.48 14.30
N THR A 576 10.50 -10.70 13.48
CA THR A 576 11.42 -9.63 13.91
C THR A 576 10.89 -8.27 13.50
N PHE A 577 11.40 -7.21 14.11
CA PHE A 577 11.09 -5.83 13.78
C PHE A 577 12.23 -4.94 14.27
N GLU A 578 12.48 -3.87 13.53
CA GLU A 578 13.54 -2.93 13.84
C GLU A 578 13.17 -2.04 15.06
N PRO A 579 14.16 -1.64 15.88
CA PRO A 579 13.93 -0.67 16.94
C PRO A 579 13.61 0.71 16.35
N HIS A 580 13.21 1.64 17.21
CA HIS A 580 13.26 3.06 16.84
C HIS A 580 14.73 3.53 16.88
N TYR A 581 15.22 4.11 15.79
CA TYR A 581 16.56 4.66 15.67
C TYR A 581 16.55 6.16 15.94
N ASP A 582 17.36 6.61 16.89
CA ASP A 582 17.73 8.03 17.06
C ASP A 582 18.87 8.42 16.08
N GLN A 583 19.73 7.45 15.74
CA GLN A 583 20.82 7.64 14.78
C GLN A 583 20.96 6.43 13.82
N ILE A 584 21.06 6.73 12.52
CA ILE A 584 21.29 5.77 11.43
C ILE A 584 22.72 5.93 10.90
N THR A 585 23.41 4.80 10.71
CA THR A 585 24.82 4.73 10.31
C THR A 585 25.10 3.73 9.18
N ALA A 586 24.14 2.89 8.84
CA ALA A 586 24.25 1.84 7.84
C ALA A 586 22.96 1.74 7.00
N GLU A 587 23.07 1.20 5.78
CA GLU A 587 21.98 1.12 4.82
C GLU A 587 20.82 0.23 5.30
N ASP A 588 21.14 -0.80 6.09
CA ASP A 588 20.22 -1.75 6.72
C ASP A 588 19.55 -1.21 7.99
N GLN A 589 19.87 0.01 8.43
CA GLN A 589 19.19 0.68 9.54
C GLN A 589 18.09 1.60 9.00
N VAL A 590 16.87 1.09 8.90
CA VAL A 590 15.72 1.82 8.36
C VAL A 590 14.82 2.35 9.48
N GLN A 591 14.53 3.65 9.50
CA GLN A 591 13.54 4.20 10.43
C GLN A 591 12.12 3.91 9.91
N VAL A 592 11.38 3.12 10.67
CA VAL A 592 9.97 2.79 10.39
C VAL A 592 9.10 3.17 11.57
N TYR A 593 8.06 3.96 11.28
CA TYR A 593 7.03 4.40 12.21
C TYR A 593 5.79 3.51 12.08
N GLU A 594 5.59 2.63 13.04
CA GLU A 594 4.56 1.58 12.98
C GLU A 594 4.16 1.08 14.38
N ALA A 595 3.11 0.27 14.42
CA ALA A 595 2.72 -0.47 15.61
C ALA A 595 2.89 -1.97 15.35
N ILE A 596 3.63 -2.65 16.23
CA ILE A 596 3.83 -4.10 16.18
C ILE A 596 3.02 -4.75 17.29
N MET A 597 2.07 -5.61 16.92
CA MET A 597 1.25 -6.33 17.88
C MET A 597 1.98 -7.54 18.45
N GLY A 598 1.86 -7.73 19.76
CA GLY A 598 2.31 -8.90 20.50
C GLY A 598 1.12 -9.75 20.94
N ASN A 599 1.27 -11.07 20.86
CA ASN A 599 0.32 -12.02 21.42
C ASN A 599 0.49 -12.20 22.92
N ASN A 600 -0.32 -13.07 23.54
CA ASN A 600 -0.22 -13.33 24.98
C ASN A 600 1.08 -14.05 25.41
N GLU A 601 1.77 -14.66 24.45
CA GLU A 601 3.06 -15.32 24.62
C GLU A 601 4.25 -14.35 24.47
N GLY A 602 4.01 -13.09 24.09
CA GLY A 602 5.02 -12.06 23.87
C GLY A 602 5.67 -12.11 22.48
N GLU A 603 5.09 -12.86 21.55
CA GLU A 603 5.57 -13.01 20.17
C GLU A 603 4.83 -12.05 19.23
N VAL A 604 5.47 -11.66 18.13
CA VAL A 604 4.82 -10.86 17.07
C VAL A 604 3.61 -11.62 16.53
N THR A 605 2.51 -10.91 16.29
CA THR A 605 1.34 -11.48 15.65
C THR A 605 0.69 -10.52 14.66
N TYR A 606 0.25 -11.06 13.53
CA TYR A 606 -0.58 -10.36 12.56
C TYR A 606 -2.05 -10.82 12.64
N THR A 607 -2.36 -11.77 13.52
CA THR A 607 -3.73 -12.22 13.83
C THR A 607 -4.36 -11.26 14.83
N LEU A 608 -5.41 -10.55 14.43
CA LEU A 608 -6.00 -9.46 15.21
C LEU A 608 -6.49 -9.95 16.57
N LEU A 609 -7.17 -11.09 16.62
CA LEU A 609 -7.70 -11.66 17.86
C LEU A 609 -6.62 -12.29 18.75
N ARG A 610 -5.38 -12.39 18.28
CA ARG A 610 -4.23 -12.74 19.13
C ARG A 610 -3.54 -11.52 19.71
N GLY A 611 -3.77 -10.31 19.15
CA GLY A 611 -3.19 -9.07 19.64
C GLY A 611 -3.63 -8.78 21.08
N LYS A 612 -2.67 -8.69 21.99
CA LYS A 612 -2.89 -8.38 23.42
C LYS A 612 -2.26 -7.04 23.80
N GLU A 613 -1.09 -6.75 23.26
CA GLU A 613 -0.33 -5.54 23.54
C GLU A 613 0.44 -5.10 22.31
N TYR A 614 1.00 -3.90 22.34
CA TYR A 614 2.00 -3.49 21.37
C TYR A 614 3.39 -3.82 21.92
N LEU A 615 4.23 -4.46 21.10
CA LEU A 615 5.66 -4.67 21.39
C LEU A 615 6.47 -3.42 21.01
N LYS A 616 5.99 -2.68 20.02
CA LYS A 616 6.49 -1.39 19.53
C LYS A 616 5.30 -0.55 19.11
N ASP A 617 5.29 0.73 19.47
CA ASP A 617 4.42 1.74 18.89
C ASP A 617 5.16 3.07 18.94
N ASN A 618 5.88 3.33 17.84
CA ASN A 618 6.66 4.55 17.64
C ASN A 618 6.01 5.44 16.56
N ARG A 619 4.73 5.24 16.22
CA ARG A 619 4.03 6.06 15.21
C ARG A 619 4.10 7.54 15.59
N ILE A 620 4.40 8.40 14.63
CA ILE A 620 4.72 9.83 14.86
C ILE A 620 3.56 10.48 15.61
N LEU A 621 3.86 11.16 16.72
CA LEU A 621 2.85 11.72 17.61
C LEU A 621 2.23 13.01 17.04
N PRO A 622 0.93 13.26 17.27
CA PRO A 622 0.32 14.52 16.89
C PRO A 622 0.85 15.69 17.74
N PRO A 623 0.79 16.94 17.24
CA PRO A 623 1.20 18.11 18.02
C PRO A 623 0.44 18.21 19.34
N GLY A 624 1.16 18.42 20.45
CA GLY A 624 0.60 18.54 21.81
C GLY A 624 0.48 17.22 22.59
N PHE A 625 0.83 16.08 21.98
CA PHE A 625 0.83 14.79 22.66
C PHE A 625 1.93 14.70 23.72
N ASP A 626 1.53 14.46 24.98
CA ASP A 626 2.46 14.18 26.07
C ASP A 626 2.62 12.67 26.27
N LYS A 627 3.76 12.13 25.81
CA LYS A 627 4.03 10.69 25.90
C LYS A 627 4.22 10.18 27.33
N ALA A 628 4.53 11.04 28.30
CA ALA A 628 4.68 10.66 29.70
C ALA A 628 3.32 10.54 30.42
N ALA A 629 2.33 11.33 30.00
CA ALA A 629 0.99 11.34 30.57
C ALA A 629 -0.04 10.51 29.77
N ALA A 630 0.33 10.03 28.58
CA ALA A 630 -0.59 9.32 27.68
C ALA A 630 -1.21 8.07 28.32
N PRO A 631 -2.53 7.85 28.15
CA PRO A 631 -3.19 6.67 28.68
C PRO A 631 -2.67 5.39 28.02
N ALA A 632 -2.82 4.27 28.73
CA ALA A 632 -2.25 2.98 28.36
C ALA A 632 -2.63 2.53 26.93
N ASP A 633 -3.84 2.85 26.47
CA ASP A 633 -4.37 2.43 25.16
C ASP A 633 -3.73 3.16 23.96
N VAL A 634 -3.01 4.25 24.18
CA VAL A 634 -2.38 5.06 23.10
C VAL A 634 -0.91 5.40 23.40
N ARG A 635 -0.33 4.86 24.47
CA ARG A 635 1.03 5.15 24.90
C ARG A 635 2.07 4.83 23.82
N VAL A 636 3.25 5.44 23.93
CA VAL A 636 4.42 5.05 23.14
C VAL A 636 5.00 3.77 23.73
N VAL A 637 5.43 2.84 22.88
CA VAL A 637 6.04 1.58 23.30
C VAL A 637 7.35 1.34 22.53
N GLY A 638 8.36 0.84 23.24
CA GLY A 638 9.70 0.58 22.70
C GLY A 638 10.67 1.75 22.91
N ALA A 639 11.76 1.77 22.16
CA ALA A 639 12.87 2.72 22.35
C ALA A 639 12.46 4.20 22.21
N ALA A 640 11.45 4.50 21.40
CA ALA A 640 10.89 5.86 21.23
C ALA A 640 10.35 6.49 22.52
N LEU A 641 9.99 5.67 23.53
CA LEU A 641 9.51 6.18 24.81
C LEU A 641 10.62 6.94 25.57
N SER A 642 11.85 6.42 25.53
CA SER A 642 13.03 7.01 26.17
C SER A 642 13.78 8.03 25.32
N ASP A 643 13.46 8.11 24.03
CA ASP A 643 14.07 9.07 23.12
C ASP A 643 13.70 10.51 23.55
N SER A 644 14.67 11.41 23.68
CA SER A 644 14.39 12.78 24.10
C SER A 644 13.84 13.68 23.00
N ASN A 645 14.10 13.36 21.73
CA ASN A 645 13.71 14.18 20.58
C ASN A 645 12.44 13.66 19.88
N PHE A 646 12.00 12.43 20.17
CA PHE A 646 10.67 11.92 19.81
C PHE A 646 9.58 12.56 20.71
N ILE A 647 8.91 13.60 20.23
CA ILE A 647 7.99 14.43 21.02
C ILE A 647 6.62 14.60 20.35
N GLY A 648 5.66 15.17 21.08
CA GLY A 648 4.36 15.52 20.50
C GLY A 648 4.50 16.48 19.32
N GLY A 649 4.23 15.99 18.11
CA GLY A 649 4.29 16.74 16.87
C GLY A 649 5.43 16.34 15.94
N GLY A 650 6.40 15.52 16.37
CA GLY A 650 7.50 15.15 15.48
C GLY A 650 8.61 14.31 16.10
N ASP A 651 9.62 14.06 15.29
CA ASP A 651 10.80 13.24 15.60
C ASP A 651 12.06 13.82 14.96
N GLN A 652 13.24 13.57 15.55
CA GLN A 652 14.53 13.92 14.94
C GLN A 652 15.40 12.68 14.77
N ILE A 653 15.86 12.45 13.53
CA ILE A 653 16.71 11.29 13.21
C ILE A 653 18.05 11.77 12.71
N GLY A 654 19.11 11.41 13.42
CA GLY A 654 20.50 11.63 13.01
C GLY A 654 20.95 10.63 11.96
N TYR A 655 21.73 11.09 10.99
CA TYR A 655 22.43 10.25 10.01
C TYR A 655 23.91 10.55 10.09
N ARG A 656 24.72 9.49 10.11
CA ARG A 656 26.18 9.55 10.03
C ARG A 656 26.68 8.53 9.03
N ILE A 657 26.89 8.97 7.80
CA ILE A 657 27.26 8.10 6.67
C ILE A 657 28.77 8.16 6.47
N GLY A 658 29.48 7.12 6.92
CA GLY A 658 30.93 7.01 6.79
C GLY A 658 31.38 6.43 5.45
N GLY A 659 32.69 6.55 5.15
CA GLY A 659 33.31 5.88 4.00
C GLY A 659 33.09 6.58 2.66
N LEU A 660 32.46 7.75 2.66
CA LEU A 660 32.29 8.58 1.48
C LEU A 660 33.59 9.36 1.17
N PRO A 661 34.03 9.42 -0.10
CA PRO A 661 35.10 10.31 -0.52
C PRO A 661 34.83 11.78 -0.18
N ALA A 662 35.87 12.59 -0.09
CA ALA A 662 35.70 14.04 0.03
C ALA A 662 35.02 14.60 -1.22
N GLY A 663 34.00 15.43 -1.03
CA GLY A 663 33.22 16.00 -2.12
C GLY A 663 31.83 16.47 -1.71
N ASP A 664 31.11 16.99 -2.69
CA ASP A 664 29.72 17.43 -2.55
C ASP A 664 28.76 16.30 -2.95
N TYR A 665 27.65 16.22 -2.22
CA TYR A 665 26.62 15.21 -2.37
C TYR A 665 25.24 15.87 -2.42
N THR A 666 24.25 15.18 -2.98
CA THR A 666 22.83 15.53 -2.82
C THR A 666 22.16 14.48 -1.97
N VAL A 667 21.49 14.89 -0.91
CA VAL A 667 20.71 14.02 -0.02
C VAL A 667 19.24 14.25 -0.31
N LYS A 668 18.52 13.16 -0.57
CA LYS A 668 17.07 13.15 -0.71
C LYS A 668 16.48 12.27 0.40
N ALA A 669 15.55 12.82 1.17
CA ALA A 669 14.81 12.11 2.19
C ALA A 669 13.32 12.11 1.83
N GLU A 670 12.67 10.95 1.90
CA GLU A 670 11.26 10.74 1.58
C GLU A 670 10.59 9.96 2.71
N LEU A 671 9.49 10.50 3.24
CA LEU A 671 8.62 9.76 4.15
C LEU A 671 7.58 9.03 3.30
N VAL A 672 7.64 7.71 3.29
CA VAL A 672 6.84 6.84 2.44
C VAL A 672 5.79 6.12 3.29
N TYR A 673 4.52 6.33 2.98
CA TYR A 673 3.40 5.66 3.66
C TYR A 673 3.01 4.36 2.95
N GLN A 674 2.72 3.32 3.73
CA GLN A 674 2.13 2.06 3.28
C GLN A 674 0.85 1.76 4.08
N THR A 675 -0.24 1.42 3.35
CA THR A 675 -1.49 0.98 3.99
C THR A 675 -1.34 -0.41 4.60
N LEU A 676 -0.58 -1.27 3.91
CA LEU A 676 -0.36 -2.66 4.26
C LEU A 676 1.14 -2.92 4.14
N SER A 677 1.80 -3.14 5.27
CA SER A 677 3.20 -3.59 5.32
C SER A 677 3.36 -4.94 4.64
N HIS A 678 4.54 -5.20 4.05
CA HIS A 678 4.82 -6.45 3.37
C HIS A 678 4.68 -7.67 4.30
N ALA A 679 5.26 -7.63 5.50
CA ALA A 679 5.13 -8.71 6.49
C ALA A 679 3.68 -9.13 6.79
N TYR A 680 2.80 -8.14 6.99
CA TYR A 680 1.37 -8.35 7.23
C TYR A 680 0.67 -8.93 5.98
N ALA A 681 1.06 -8.50 4.78
CA ALA A 681 0.54 -9.05 3.53
C ALA A 681 0.93 -10.53 3.37
N GLU A 682 2.20 -10.86 3.58
CA GLU A 682 2.70 -12.24 3.48
C GLU A 682 2.08 -13.17 4.52
N ASP A 683 1.89 -12.72 5.77
CA ASP A 683 1.14 -13.50 6.78
C ASP A 683 -0.29 -13.79 6.33
N LEU A 684 -0.98 -12.79 5.76
CA LEU A 684 -2.33 -12.99 5.26
C LEU A 684 -2.35 -13.93 4.05
N PHE A 685 -1.42 -13.77 3.12
CA PHE A 685 -1.35 -14.53 1.87
C PHE A 685 -0.92 -15.99 2.07
N ALA A 686 -0.41 -16.35 3.24
CA ALA A 686 -0.20 -17.74 3.63
C ALA A 686 -1.52 -18.55 3.70
N ASP A 687 -2.66 -17.89 3.94
CA ASP A 687 -3.98 -18.54 4.08
C ASP A 687 -4.65 -18.86 2.73
N THR A 688 -3.91 -19.53 1.85
CA THR A 688 -4.29 -19.88 0.47
C THR A 688 -5.52 -20.80 0.35
N ALA A 689 -5.95 -21.42 1.45
CA ALA A 689 -7.16 -22.24 1.49
C ALA A 689 -8.46 -21.41 1.39
N THR A 690 -8.37 -20.08 1.49
CA THR A 690 -9.54 -19.20 1.52
C THR A 690 -9.66 -18.36 0.24
N PRO A 691 -10.79 -18.44 -0.50
CA PRO A 691 -10.96 -17.71 -1.76
C PRO A 691 -10.79 -16.21 -1.62
N GLU A 692 -11.26 -15.61 -0.52
CA GLU A 692 -11.17 -14.17 -0.29
C GLU A 692 -9.72 -13.68 -0.16
N VAL A 693 -8.83 -14.48 0.44
CA VAL A 693 -7.40 -14.17 0.51
C VAL A 693 -6.74 -14.27 -0.85
N VAL A 694 -7.05 -15.34 -1.61
CA VAL A 694 -6.53 -15.53 -2.97
C VAL A 694 -6.95 -14.36 -3.88
N ASP A 695 -8.23 -13.99 -3.83
CA ASP A 695 -8.78 -12.87 -4.61
C ASP A 695 -8.11 -11.55 -4.24
N PHE A 696 -7.97 -11.27 -2.94
CA PHE A 696 -7.32 -10.07 -2.47
C PHE A 696 -5.85 -10.03 -2.89
N LYS A 697 -5.12 -11.15 -2.80
CA LYS A 697 -3.74 -11.24 -3.26
C LYS A 697 -3.62 -10.90 -4.75
N THR A 698 -4.47 -11.49 -5.59
CA THR A 698 -4.51 -11.19 -7.03
C THR A 698 -4.71 -9.69 -7.29
N MET A 699 -5.63 -9.05 -6.56
CA MET A 699 -5.88 -7.59 -6.69
C MET A 699 -4.71 -6.75 -6.16
N PHE A 700 -4.08 -7.16 -5.06
CA PHE A 700 -2.94 -6.50 -4.44
C PHE A 700 -1.70 -6.56 -5.33
N ASP A 701 -1.38 -7.73 -5.88
CA ASP A 701 -0.26 -7.95 -6.79
C ASP A 701 -0.40 -7.06 -8.03
N ALA A 702 -1.62 -6.94 -8.57
CA ALA A 702 -1.94 -6.10 -9.73
C ALA A 702 -1.89 -4.58 -9.46
N SER A 703 -2.04 -4.14 -8.20
CA SER A 703 -2.02 -2.71 -7.88
C SER A 703 -0.59 -2.16 -7.83
N THR A 704 -0.40 -0.97 -8.40
CA THR A 704 0.87 -0.21 -8.31
C THR A 704 0.88 0.77 -7.14
N GLN A 705 -0.22 0.90 -6.38
CA GLN A 705 -0.41 1.92 -5.35
C GLN A 705 -0.04 1.41 -3.93
N LYS A 706 0.91 0.47 -3.83
CA LYS A 706 1.32 -0.17 -2.56
C LYS A 706 1.96 0.82 -1.57
N SER A 707 2.58 1.88 -2.07
CA SER A 707 3.21 2.94 -1.28
C SER A 707 2.88 4.33 -1.82
N THR A 708 3.10 5.36 -1.00
CA THR A 708 2.94 6.78 -1.41
C THR A 708 3.93 7.65 -0.65
N VAL A 709 4.73 8.46 -1.36
CA VAL A 709 5.55 9.49 -0.73
C VAL A 709 4.65 10.61 -0.21
N ILE A 710 4.69 10.85 1.10
CA ILE A 710 3.83 11.83 1.78
C ILE A 710 4.57 13.11 2.18
N ALA A 711 5.89 13.07 2.28
CA ALA A 711 6.73 14.24 2.48
C ALA A 711 8.12 13.98 1.91
N SER A 712 8.81 15.02 1.46
CA SER A 712 10.19 14.91 1.00
C SER A 712 10.99 16.17 1.29
N ALA A 713 12.31 16.00 1.40
CA ALA A 713 13.28 17.09 1.47
C ALA A 713 14.51 16.71 0.63
N GLU A 714 15.09 17.68 -0.07
CA GLU A 714 16.31 17.52 -0.84
C GLU A 714 17.27 18.66 -0.50
N PHE A 715 18.53 18.33 -0.22
CA PHE A 715 19.53 19.30 0.22
C PHE A 715 20.95 18.85 -0.14
N ALA A 716 21.88 19.80 -0.17
CA ALA A 716 23.28 19.53 -0.46
C ALA A 716 24.02 19.03 0.79
N GLY A 717 24.75 17.92 0.68
CA GLY A 717 25.69 17.36 1.63
C GLY A 717 27.14 17.67 1.26
N SER A 718 28.06 17.70 2.22
CA SER A 718 29.50 17.74 1.90
C SER A 718 30.32 16.90 2.88
N VAL A 719 31.29 16.18 2.35
CA VAL A 719 32.27 15.41 3.13
C VAL A 719 33.62 16.08 2.98
N VAL A 720 34.24 16.39 4.12
CA VAL A 720 35.54 17.07 4.13
C VAL A 720 36.65 16.03 4.11
N ALA A 721 37.73 16.31 3.38
CA ALA A 721 38.92 15.48 3.43
C ALA A 721 39.47 15.46 4.87
N PRO A 722 39.99 14.32 5.36
CA PRO A 722 40.75 14.31 6.61
C PRO A 722 41.90 15.32 6.51
N PRO A 723 42.23 16.03 7.60
CA PRO A 723 43.46 16.83 7.63
C PRO A 723 44.64 15.92 7.32
N ALA A 724 45.60 16.42 6.54
CA ALA A 724 46.84 15.70 6.29
C ALA A 724 47.55 15.42 7.63
N PRO A 725 48.24 14.28 7.80
CA PRO A 725 49.00 13.99 9.01
C PRO A 725 49.99 15.11 9.32
N ASP A 726 50.07 15.49 10.59
CA ASP A 726 51.03 16.44 11.16
C ASP A 726 51.52 15.78 12.45
N THR A 727 52.69 15.15 12.37
CA THR A 727 53.21 14.23 13.40
C THR A 727 53.73 14.98 14.63
N ASP A 728 54.16 16.24 14.49
CA ASP A 728 54.71 17.03 15.60
C ASP A 728 53.85 18.21 16.04
N GLY A 729 52.77 18.49 15.31
CA GLY A 729 51.72 19.43 15.68
C GLY A 729 52.10 20.89 15.49
N ASP A 730 53.04 21.19 14.60
CA ASP A 730 53.53 22.55 14.35
C ASP A 730 52.69 23.35 13.34
N GLY A 731 51.71 22.69 12.69
CA GLY A 731 50.82 23.28 11.70
C GLY A 731 51.25 23.07 10.25
N VAL A 732 52.34 22.35 10.00
CA VAL A 732 52.79 21.94 8.66
C VAL A 732 52.54 20.45 8.47
N ALA A 733 51.88 20.08 7.37
CA ALA A 733 51.59 18.66 7.09
C ALA A 733 52.89 17.88 6.82
N ASP A 734 52.95 16.63 7.28
CA ASP A 734 54.12 15.74 7.19
C ASP A 734 54.75 15.68 5.79
N ASN A 735 53.96 15.79 4.72
CA ASN A 735 54.47 15.74 3.34
C ASN A 735 55.10 17.05 2.85
N LEU A 736 54.92 18.14 3.58
CA LEU A 736 55.48 19.46 3.33
C LEU A 736 56.45 19.90 4.44
N ASP A 737 56.57 19.10 5.51
CA ASP A 737 57.33 19.40 6.70
C ASP A 737 58.80 18.93 6.58
N ASN A 738 59.75 19.86 6.70
CA ASN A 738 61.18 19.55 6.69
C ASN A 738 61.71 18.95 8.00
N CYS A 739 60.89 18.86 9.05
CA CYS A 739 61.19 18.20 10.32
C CYS A 739 59.96 17.47 10.93
N LYS A 740 59.39 16.47 10.24
CA LYS A 740 58.22 15.61 10.63
C LYS A 740 58.04 15.18 12.10
N ARG A 741 59.02 15.33 12.98
CA ARG A 741 58.96 14.87 14.37
C ARG A 741 59.35 15.95 15.37
N VAL A 742 59.72 17.15 14.91
CA VAL A 742 60.21 18.24 15.75
C VAL A 742 59.66 19.55 15.25
N ALA A 743 58.68 20.05 16.01
CA ALA A 743 57.90 21.21 15.64
C ALA A 743 58.77 22.42 15.29
N ASN A 744 58.63 22.90 14.05
CA ASN A 744 59.35 24.02 13.49
C ASN A 744 58.50 24.77 12.46
N ALA A 745 57.39 25.38 12.91
CA ALA A 745 56.41 26.04 12.05
C ALA A 745 56.97 27.09 11.05
N ASN A 746 58.19 27.59 11.26
CA ASN A 746 58.88 28.49 10.34
C ASN A 746 59.61 27.78 9.18
N GLN A 747 59.67 26.45 9.22
CA GLN A 747 60.27 25.54 8.23
C GLN A 747 61.68 25.97 7.82
N ARG A 748 62.47 26.44 8.79
CA ARG A 748 63.82 26.97 8.53
C ARG A 748 64.75 25.84 8.08
N ASP A 749 65.23 25.93 6.85
CA ASP A 749 66.26 25.10 6.22
C ASP A 749 67.24 26.06 5.52
N THR A 750 68.44 26.22 6.07
CA THR A 750 69.35 27.29 5.67
C THR A 750 70.34 26.85 4.59
N ASP A 751 70.67 25.57 4.51
CA ASP A 751 71.53 24.99 3.48
C ASP A 751 70.75 24.32 2.32
N GLY A 752 69.43 24.23 2.45
CA GLY A 752 68.50 23.95 1.35
C GLY A 752 68.49 22.49 0.91
N ASP A 753 68.83 21.57 1.81
CA ASP A 753 68.91 20.15 1.52
C ASP A 753 67.59 19.39 1.77
N GLY A 754 66.59 20.11 2.30
CA GLY A 754 65.26 19.60 2.60
C GLY A 754 65.09 19.13 4.04
N TYR A 755 66.11 19.19 4.90
CA TYR A 755 65.97 18.98 6.34
C TYR A 755 65.98 20.32 7.08
N GLY A 756 65.06 20.50 8.03
CA GLY A 756 65.03 21.75 8.79
C GLY A 756 66.17 21.82 9.80
N ASN A 757 66.72 23.02 10.02
CA ASN A 757 67.85 23.24 10.93
C ASN A 757 67.65 22.58 12.30
N ILE A 758 66.43 22.59 12.86
CA ILE A 758 66.20 22.07 14.21
C ILE A 758 66.36 20.54 14.29
N CYS A 759 66.18 19.83 13.17
CA CYS A 759 66.29 18.39 13.06
C CYS A 759 67.46 17.93 12.18
N ASP A 760 68.29 18.86 11.73
CA ASP A 760 69.49 18.60 10.95
C ASP A 760 70.75 19.03 11.72
N ALA A 761 71.39 18.07 12.36
CA ALA A 761 72.69 18.27 13.00
C ALA A 761 73.85 17.63 12.22
N ASP A 762 73.65 17.29 10.93
CA ASP A 762 74.67 16.72 10.05
C ASP A 762 75.36 17.83 9.24
N PHE A 763 76.19 18.60 9.93
CA PHE A 763 76.89 19.75 9.38
C PHE A 763 77.93 19.41 8.32
N ASN A 764 78.18 18.12 8.06
CA ASN A 764 79.11 17.66 7.04
C ASN A 764 78.43 16.88 5.89
N GLN A 765 77.11 16.73 5.95
CA GLN A 765 76.26 16.10 4.94
C GLN A 765 76.71 14.67 4.58
N ASN A 766 77.22 13.91 5.56
CA ASN A 766 77.57 12.49 5.38
C ASN A 766 76.42 11.53 5.75
N LYS A 767 75.24 12.10 6.03
CA LYS A 767 73.99 11.48 6.47
C LYS A 767 74.02 10.90 7.89
N VAL A 768 74.99 11.25 8.74
CA VAL A 768 75.04 10.78 10.12
C VAL A 768 75.63 11.83 11.05
N VAL A 769 74.90 12.15 12.11
CA VAL A 769 75.42 13.06 13.14
C VAL A 769 76.49 12.35 13.95
N ASP A 770 77.74 12.78 13.81
CA ASP A 770 78.90 12.15 14.45
C ASP A 770 79.77 13.19 15.21
N PRO A 771 80.87 12.77 15.89
CA PRO A 771 81.73 13.71 16.62
C PRO A 771 82.33 14.84 15.77
N THR A 772 82.41 14.68 14.44
CA THR A 772 82.85 15.69 13.48
C THR A 772 81.87 16.85 13.45
N ASP A 773 80.56 16.59 13.44
CA ASP A 773 79.52 17.62 13.45
C ASP A 773 79.51 18.38 14.77
N LEU A 774 79.56 17.65 15.89
CA LEU A 774 79.68 18.28 17.20
C LEU A 774 80.94 19.14 17.33
N SER A 775 82.02 18.80 16.62
CA SER A 775 83.24 19.60 16.59
C SER A 775 83.06 20.89 15.77
N LYS A 776 82.35 20.82 14.63
CA LYS A 776 81.99 21.99 13.81
C LYS A 776 81.14 22.99 14.60
N GLN A 777 80.09 22.52 15.26
CA GLN A 777 79.23 23.40 16.07
C GLN A 777 79.95 23.96 17.30
N LYS A 778 80.78 23.15 18.00
CA LYS A 778 81.58 23.64 19.13
C LYS A 778 82.56 24.75 18.75
N ALA A 779 83.11 24.73 17.54
CA ALA A 779 84.00 25.79 17.04
C ALA A 779 83.30 27.16 16.90
N LEU A 780 81.96 27.14 16.82
CA LEU A 780 81.10 28.30 16.67
C LEU A 780 80.42 28.74 17.98
N LEU A 781 80.62 28.06 19.12
CA LEU A 781 80.03 28.46 20.40
C LEU A 781 80.31 29.94 20.74
N GLY A 782 79.24 30.68 21.00
CA GLY A 782 79.25 32.12 21.27
C GLY A 782 79.41 33.00 20.03
N LYS A 783 79.25 32.46 18.82
CA LYS A 783 79.38 33.18 17.54
C LYS A 783 78.11 33.00 16.69
N VAL A 784 77.91 33.92 15.76
CA VAL A 784 76.91 33.77 14.68
C VAL A 784 77.42 32.71 13.71
N SER A 785 76.56 31.75 13.33
CA SER A 785 76.90 30.75 12.32
C SER A 785 77.13 31.43 10.94
N PRO A 786 78.19 31.07 10.19
CA PRO A 786 78.48 31.67 8.87
C PRO A 786 77.42 31.40 7.81
N ASN A 787 76.78 30.23 7.86
CA ASN A 787 75.74 29.79 6.93
C ASN A 787 74.37 29.67 7.61
N GLY A 788 74.26 30.00 8.91
CA GLY A 788 73.05 29.93 9.72
C GLY A 788 72.62 28.51 10.11
N HIS A 789 73.29 27.47 9.63
CA HIS A 789 72.85 26.09 9.80
C HIS A 789 73.21 25.52 11.19
N GLU A 790 74.37 25.85 11.77
CA GLU A 790 74.76 25.32 13.10
C GLU A 790 74.02 25.98 14.29
N ASP A 791 73.27 27.05 14.04
CA ASP A 791 72.25 27.61 14.93
C ASP A 791 70.95 26.81 14.68
N LEU A 792 70.61 25.88 15.57
CA LEU A 792 69.53 24.91 15.34
C LEU A 792 68.19 25.46 15.84
N ASN A 793 68.20 26.24 16.94
CA ASN A 793 66.98 26.83 17.49
C ASN A 793 66.61 28.18 16.84
N GLY A 794 67.55 28.78 16.12
CA GLY A 794 67.33 29.97 15.35
C GLY A 794 67.30 31.29 16.09
N ASN A 795 67.92 31.35 17.27
CA ASN A 795 68.02 32.57 18.07
C ASN A 795 69.10 33.55 17.58
N GLY A 796 69.87 33.20 16.53
CA GLY A 796 70.87 34.05 15.90
C GLY A 796 72.29 33.89 16.45
N ILE A 797 72.54 32.97 17.38
CA ILE A 797 73.86 32.67 17.93
C ILE A 797 73.99 31.18 18.24
N VAL A 798 75.15 30.57 17.96
CA VAL A 798 75.38 29.17 18.36
C VAL A 798 75.72 29.15 19.85
N ASP A 799 74.85 28.57 20.67
CA ASP A 799 75.00 28.54 22.13
C ASP A 799 74.88 27.10 22.70
N PRO A 800 75.02 26.89 24.03
CA PRO A 800 74.91 25.55 24.62
C PRO A 800 73.60 24.81 24.34
N THR A 801 72.53 25.52 23.99
CA THR A 801 71.21 24.97 23.61
C THR A 801 71.32 24.25 22.28
N ASP A 802 71.96 24.83 21.27
CA ASP A 802 72.17 24.18 19.96
C ASP A 802 73.03 22.93 20.12
N LEU A 803 74.05 22.99 20.97
CA LEU A 803 74.88 21.83 21.29
C LEU A 803 74.08 20.73 22.02
N SER A 804 73.08 21.09 22.81
CA SER A 804 72.18 20.14 23.44
C SER A 804 71.26 19.47 22.43
N ILE A 805 70.72 20.23 21.47
CA ILE A 805 69.90 19.72 20.37
C ILE A 805 70.73 18.75 19.52
N ALA A 806 71.90 19.17 19.03
CA ALA A 806 72.77 18.34 18.19
C ALA A 806 73.19 17.02 18.86
N LYS A 807 73.48 17.04 20.17
CA LYS A 807 73.76 15.80 20.94
C LYS A 807 72.58 14.84 20.98
N GLY A 808 71.34 15.35 20.95
CA GLY A 808 70.13 14.54 20.86
C GLY A 808 70.02 13.73 19.56
N TYR A 809 70.76 14.15 18.52
CA TYR A 809 70.82 13.49 17.22
C TYR A 809 72.05 12.61 17.02
N LEU A 810 72.99 12.54 17.98
CA LEU A 810 74.22 11.76 17.83
C LEU A 810 73.93 10.30 17.45
N GLY A 811 74.49 9.85 16.33
CA GLY A 811 74.29 8.52 15.75
C GLY A 811 73.00 8.35 14.94
N LYS A 812 72.25 9.42 14.70
CA LYS A 812 71.03 9.43 13.87
C LYS A 812 71.28 10.13 12.53
N MET A 813 70.40 9.86 11.56
CA MET A 813 70.29 10.63 10.32
C MET A 813 69.52 11.94 10.57
N PRO A 814 69.71 12.98 9.74
CA PRO A 814 68.87 14.18 9.78
C PRO A 814 67.39 13.88 9.49
N GLY A 815 66.50 14.73 10.00
CA GLY A 815 65.05 14.58 9.86
C GLY A 815 64.43 13.58 10.84
N PRO A 816 63.38 12.81 10.44
CA PRO A 816 62.87 12.65 9.07
C PRO A 816 62.18 13.89 8.50
N SER A 817 62.23 14.04 7.16
CA SER A 817 61.62 15.15 6.39
C SER A 817 60.60 14.63 5.37
N GLY A 818 59.64 15.47 5.00
CA GLY A 818 58.67 15.30 3.92
C GLY A 818 59.10 15.90 2.60
N VAL A 819 60.08 16.81 2.62
CA VAL A 819 60.55 17.55 1.45
C VAL A 819 61.95 17.13 0.99
N ALA A 820 62.72 16.46 1.84
CA ALA A 820 64.01 15.88 1.47
C ALA A 820 63.83 14.63 0.56
N PRO A 821 64.63 14.48 -0.51
CA PRO A 821 64.50 13.42 -1.51
C PRO A 821 64.96 12.02 -1.09
#